data_AF-A0A2E9EDF8-F1
#
_entry.id   AF-A0A2E9EDF8-F1
#
_cell.length_a   1.000
_cell.length_b   1.000
_cell.length_c   1.000
_cell.angle_alpha   90.00
_cell.angle_beta   90.00
_cell.angle_gamma   90.00
#
_symmetry.space_group_name_H-M   'P 1'
#
loop_
_entity.id
_entity.type
_entity.pdbx_description
1 polymer ?
#
loop_
_entity_poly.entity_id
_entity_poly.type
_entity_poly.pdbx_seq_one_letter_code
_entity_poly.pdbx_strand_id
1 'polypeptide(L)'
;MHFKKKLSLLISALSTVILVACGGGGGSSAPTPAPTPAPTPAPTPAPTPAPTPAPTPAPSGLAVGGDIGVSGPFALDSDVNSPDITNVENGFTNRAQFVEDNATILGWMGGSDELEVFQVIAQSEGSVALELEIINHDGDSGDTTNNTDIDIYVVDTDEETVSSGAGLGKTETAELPAGNGTIYYLIIDHWRGYNSVPSSYVITQTPNFATSTDQKEAVDRSNSDFSLDQILVVKKSMPPEMIVDFNATENELLESMGNRSGGLVEITPIELSEMAGLPSDEGYSSRLKEDFPNAYKKGRWQKALSILQSRSPNLAIEPDWNMYTHADPFVADPSYNTYQWWNFDVTNLPEGLDIIGQEVKPINVGVLDSGSPSLDDPSFARSTFLPDWGWDMEDNDTDPMDEEFLLSDFSHGIHVGSTIAMLNDGLDGNGMGARITPIRVCYQGGCGNTYDAYLFVNGDANQSNTYFKERVADNQGVPVSQVTEKLHSINMSYGGGGSQTSQACVKLAELSENGILVVSSSGNSGIGSIGYPSSCPTVYSIGATNGTDRRSSYSSTNQYIDFAAPGGEYSDWNGDGVDDLVYAYAYWENYVMNSNNGNFMIGAQGTSMASPHAAGILGLIKYYYEEVAKPFETNTSLPTVLKYTQVDKMLRANLLTNDVNKEARDNDPTARPGWDEHLGFGIIDLEKGLKSINAFNSGYFTSFDNLPYYEGPALVSLDAASSYEGTFTLTPNGAAGAGFNTVTYTYVDEFLDVTNNGSTYTVKKDPDYSWAGWVNTPITFSFPMEAGAGVPYDGYELLSVGVNVIFHVIGSAYDVNFPTLKARLLDDVGILVAESTSSVTDGVGAFVFDELTAGTYRLTIGSDINGDNSWGGPGEMSGSSDLFQITDTNVTVDINLAPEKTGVANSAPEITSTPTTVAFVGQSYIYGVEASDADGDDLTYTLTVFDSSGNEVDSFLSFGAFPWPATTLSGTPTADDVGVYTVRIVVTDGTDAAVQEYSLEVKQS
;
A
#
# COMPACT_ATOMS: atom_id res chain seq x y z
N MET A 1 -22.42 -7.77 79.43
CA MET A 1 -22.86 -8.78 78.45
C MET A 1 -22.22 -8.38 77.11
N HIS A 2 -21.49 -9.24 76.39
CA HIS A 2 -21.97 -10.27 75.44
C HIS A 2 -22.75 -9.64 74.25
N PHE A 3 -22.57 -10.02 72.95
CA PHE A 3 -21.74 -11.05 72.30
C PHE A 3 -21.56 -10.78 70.76
N LYS A 4 -20.93 -11.75 70.06
CA LYS A 4 -20.45 -11.89 68.65
C LYS A 4 -21.43 -11.68 67.44
N LYS A 5 -20.84 -11.33 66.25
CA LYS A 5 -21.04 -11.84 64.84
C LYS A 5 -22.32 -11.61 63.95
N LYS A 6 -22.07 -11.34 62.63
CA LYS A 6 -22.64 -11.93 61.33
C LYS A 6 -23.87 -11.35 60.51
N LEU A 7 -23.64 -11.15 59.18
CA LEU A 7 -24.40 -11.60 57.94
C LEU A 7 -25.69 -10.90 57.33
N SER A 8 -25.83 -10.97 55.97
CA SER A 8 -27.05 -11.02 55.08
C SER A 8 -27.91 -9.74 54.73
N LEU A 9 -28.76 -9.63 53.66
CA LEU A 9 -28.89 -10.17 52.24
C LEU A 9 -30.17 -9.57 51.49
N LEU A 10 -30.43 -9.89 50.19
CA LEU A 10 -31.74 -9.90 49.40
C LEU A 10 -32.13 -8.69 48.49
N ILE A 11 -33.00 -8.77 47.43
CA ILE A 11 -34.35 -9.41 47.26
C ILE A 11 -34.68 -9.95 45.84
N SER A 12 -35.46 -11.06 45.78
CA SER A 12 -36.52 -11.37 44.79
C SER A 12 -37.77 -11.89 45.54
N ALA A 13 -38.87 -12.26 44.87
CA ALA A 13 -40.17 -12.62 45.49
C ALA A 13 -40.07 -13.71 46.60
N LEU A 14 -40.88 -13.75 47.67
CA LEU A 14 -42.23 -13.18 47.88
C LEU A 14 -42.50 -12.80 49.37
N SER A 15 -42.29 -11.54 49.77
CA SER A 15 -42.79 -10.86 51.00
C SER A 15 -42.29 -9.41 50.99
N THR A 16 -42.98 -8.36 50.52
CA THR A 16 -44.34 -7.85 50.81
C THR A 16 -44.49 -7.19 52.21
N VAL A 17 -45.02 -5.96 52.22
CA VAL A 17 -45.51 -5.14 53.37
C VAL A 17 -44.48 -4.42 54.27
N ILE A 18 -44.24 -3.16 53.88
CA ILE A 18 -43.97 -1.97 54.72
C ILE A 18 -44.61 -2.00 56.12
N LEU A 19 -43.87 -1.69 57.21
CA LEU A 19 -44.42 -0.86 58.32
C LEU A 19 -43.36 -0.31 59.35
N VAL A 20 -43.13 1.02 59.31
CA VAL A 20 -42.95 1.96 60.45
C VAL A 20 -41.75 1.79 61.45
N ALA A 21 -40.63 2.43 61.10
CA ALA A 21 -39.99 3.60 61.77
C ALA A 21 -39.38 3.61 63.22
N CYS A 22 -38.22 4.32 63.29
CA CYS A 22 -37.78 5.31 64.30
C CYS A 22 -36.93 4.92 65.56
N GLY A 23 -35.69 5.47 65.64
CA GLY A 23 -35.31 6.38 66.75
C GLY A 23 -34.16 6.03 67.75
N GLY A 24 -32.93 6.52 67.49
CA GLY A 24 -31.88 6.86 68.50
C GLY A 24 -31.21 5.75 69.34
N GLY A 25 -30.06 5.95 70.02
CA GLY A 25 -29.07 7.05 69.96
C GLY A 25 -28.08 7.12 71.16
N GLY A 26 -26.77 7.26 70.89
CA GLY A 26 -25.75 7.87 71.80
C GLY A 26 -24.86 6.98 72.71
N GLY A 27 -23.59 7.38 72.91
CA GLY A 27 -22.98 7.36 74.27
C GLY A 27 -21.60 6.69 74.57
N SER A 28 -20.49 7.39 74.23
CA SER A 28 -19.31 7.64 75.12
C SER A 28 -18.21 6.60 75.48
N SER A 29 -16.96 7.02 75.20
CA SER A 29 -15.70 6.97 76.03
C SER A 29 -14.89 5.67 76.30
N ALA A 30 -13.56 5.80 76.14
CA ALA A 30 -12.47 4.82 76.34
C ALA A 30 -12.09 4.54 77.81
N PRO A 31 -11.15 3.59 78.09
CA PRO A 31 -9.72 4.00 78.24
C PRO A 31 -8.62 2.97 77.84
N THR A 32 -7.39 3.47 77.61
CA THR A 32 -6.08 2.75 77.59
C THR A 32 -5.59 2.42 79.01
N PRO A 33 -4.53 1.58 79.30
CA PRO A 33 -3.31 1.22 78.55
C PRO A 33 -3.32 -0.29 78.12
N ALA A 34 -2.27 -1.15 78.03
CA ALA A 34 -0.86 -1.20 78.48
C ALA A 34 0.00 -2.21 77.63
N PRO A 35 1.34 -2.37 77.83
CA PRO A 35 2.25 -2.96 76.83
C PRO A 35 2.52 -4.48 76.93
N THR A 36 2.98 -5.06 75.81
CA THR A 36 3.35 -6.48 75.63
C THR A 36 4.80 -6.79 76.03
N PRO A 37 5.09 -7.84 76.81
CA PRO A 37 6.46 -8.28 77.15
C PRO A 37 7.23 -9.02 76.02
N ALA A 38 8.54 -9.19 76.24
CA ALA A 38 9.51 -9.81 75.32
C ALA A 38 9.39 -11.36 75.20
N PRO A 39 9.92 -11.98 74.11
CA PRO A 39 9.82 -13.42 73.87
C PRO A 39 10.67 -14.30 74.81
N THR A 40 10.32 -15.57 74.91
CA THR A 40 10.97 -16.61 75.74
C THR A 40 11.53 -17.74 74.85
N PRO A 41 12.65 -18.40 75.20
CA PRO A 41 13.44 -19.18 74.21
C PRO A 41 12.88 -20.54 73.78
N ALA A 42 13.41 -21.05 72.65
CA ALA A 42 13.04 -22.33 72.06
C ALA A 42 13.63 -23.55 72.82
N PRO A 43 12.91 -24.68 72.89
CA PRO A 43 13.40 -25.94 73.46
C PRO A 43 14.29 -26.75 72.50
N THR A 44 15.09 -27.64 73.07
CA THR A 44 16.13 -28.46 72.40
C THR A 44 15.56 -29.59 71.53
N PRO A 45 16.21 -29.99 70.41
CA PRO A 45 15.76 -31.10 69.56
C PRO A 45 15.72 -32.48 70.26
N ALA A 46 14.80 -33.33 69.81
CA ALA A 46 14.73 -34.75 70.14
C ALA A 46 15.66 -35.58 69.22
N PRO A 47 16.10 -36.79 69.63
CA PRO A 47 17.11 -37.57 68.90
C PRO A 47 16.59 -38.16 67.57
N THR A 48 17.49 -38.23 66.60
CA THR A 48 17.26 -38.69 65.23
C THR A 48 16.81 -40.17 65.17
N PRO A 49 15.69 -40.49 64.48
CA PRO A 49 15.37 -41.86 64.10
C PRO A 49 16.44 -42.46 63.16
N ALA A 50 16.52 -43.79 63.11
CA ALA A 50 17.35 -44.46 62.10
C ALA A 50 16.85 -44.12 60.67
N PRO A 51 17.75 -44.03 59.67
CA PRO A 51 17.33 -43.71 58.31
C PRO A 51 16.33 -44.75 57.80
N THR A 52 15.16 -44.27 57.40
CA THR A 52 14.22 -45.08 56.62
C THR A 52 14.92 -45.45 55.31
N PRO A 53 14.75 -46.68 54.76
CA PRO A 53 15.18 -46.97 53.40
C PRO A 53 14.66 -45.87 52.47
N ALA A 54 15.47 -45.43 51.51
CA ALA A 54 14.98 -44.52 50.48
C ALA A 54 13.71 -45.15 49.85
N PRO A 55 12.64 -44.38 49.62
CA PRO A 55 11.53 -44.89 48.85
C PRO A 55 12.09 -45.39 47.51
N THR A 56 11.67 -46.58 47.10
CA THR A 56 11.92 -47.06 45.74
C THR A 56 11.51 -45.94 44.80
N PRO A 57 12.32 -45.57 43.78
CA PRO A 57 11.87 -44.64 42.77
C PRO A 57 10.49 -45.07 42.26
N ALA A 58 9.60 -44.10 42.08
CA ALA A 58 8.44 -44.35 41.23
C ALA A 58 8.96 -44.88 39.88
N PRO A 59 8.23 -45.78 39.19
CA PRO A 59 8.61 -46.18 37.84
C PRO A 59 8.82 -44.90 37.02
N SER A 60 10.00 -44.75 36.45
CA SER A 60 10.30 -43.61 35.58
C SER A 60 9.50 -43.82 34.29
N GLY A 61 8.32 -43.21 34.24
CA GLY A 61 7.58 -43.09 33.00
C GLY A 61 8.50 -42.49 31.95
N LEU A 62 8.63 -43.17 30.81
CA LEU A 62 9.28 -42.60 29.65
C LEU A 62 8.33 -41.54 29.09
N ALA A 63 8.69 -40.28 29.25
CA ALA A 63 8.08 -39.21 28.48
C ALA A 63 8.44 -39.43 27.01
N VAL A 64 7.43 -39.52 26.15
CA VAL A 64 7.60 -39.56 24.70
C VAL A 64 7.13 -38.21 24.19
N GLY A 65 8.07 -37.26 24.09
CA GLY A 65 7.83 -35.96 23.47
C GLY A 65 7.94 -36.05 21.96
N GLY A 66 7.10 -35.27 21.27
CA GLY A 66 7.15 -35.04 19.84
C GLY A 66 6.39 -33.76 19.51
N ASP A 67 6.94 -32.97 18.60
CA ASP A 67 6.33 -31.72 18.17
C ASP A 67 5.14 -32.02 17.23
N ILE A 68 4.11 -31.18 17.26
CA ILE A 68 2.99 -31.23 16.32
C ILE A 68 2.86 -29.84 15.69
N GLY A 69 3.28 -29.74 14.42
CA GLY A 69 2.99 -28.58 13.59
C GLY A 69 1.55 -28.58 13.08
N VAL A 70 1.03 -27.39 12.80
CA VAL A 70 -0.14 -27.19 11.94
C VAL A 70 0.40 -27.02 10.52
N SER A 71 -0.31 -27.54 9.52
CA SER A 71 0.08 -27.42 8.11
C SER A 71 -0.67 -26.26 7.47
N GLY A 72 0.07 -25.32 6.89
CA GLY A 72 -0.44 -24.03 6.40
C GLY A 72 -0.61 -22.99 7.52
N PRO A 73 -0.58 -21.69 7.19
CA PRO A 73 -0.93 -20.63 8.11
C PRO A 73 -2.42 -20.76 8.48
N PHE A 74 -2.74 -20.62 9.76
CA PHE A 74 -4.08 -20.83 10.29
C PHE A 74 -4.36 -19.89 11.46
N ALA A 75 -5.43 -19.10 11.33
CA ALA A 75 -5.87 -18.17 12.37
C ALA A 75 -7.13 -18.72 13.06
N LEU A 76 -7.01 -19.01 14.35
CA LEU A 76 -8.16 -19.15 15.24
C LEU A 76 -8.50 -17.78 15.79
N ASP A 77 -9.75 -17.36 15.64
CA ASP A 77 -10.28 -16.11 16.22
C ASP A 77 -10.07 -16.07 17.75
N SER A 78 -9.91 -14.87 18.32
CA SER A 78 -9.61 -14.68 19.75
C SER A 78 -10.87 -14.89 20.63
N ASP A 79 -12.01 -14.89 19.96
CA ASP A 79 -13.33 -15.36 20.35
C ASP A 79 -13.62 -16.74 19.70
N VAL A 80 -14.19 -17.69 20.45
CA VAL A 80 -14.68 -18.99 19.91
C VAL A 80 -15.84 -19.56 20.73
N ASN A 81 -16.55 -20.55 20.17
CA ASN A 81 -17.63 -21.29 20.83
C ASN A 81 -17.15 -22.36 21.85
N SER A 82 -16.05 -22.11 22.58
CA SER A 82 -15.41 -23.10 23.46
C SER A 82 -15.49 -22.69 24.94
N PRO A 83 -15.99 -23.57 25.85
CA PRO A 83 -16.05 -23.27 27.28
C PRO A 83 -14.69 -23.27 27.99
N ASP A 84 -13.62 -23.67 27.27
CA ASP A 84 -12.25 -23.76 27.79
C ASP A 84 -11.38 -22.55 27.39
N ILE A 85 -11.82 -21.69 26.46
CA ILE A 85 -11.23 -20.36 26.23
C ILE A 85 -12.01 -19.31 27.02
N THR A 86 -11.37 -18.19 27.36
CA THR A 86 -12.06 -16.94 27.71
C THR A 86 -11.92 -16.01 26.53
N ASN A 87 -13.00 -15.84 25.76
CA ASN A 87 -13.04 -15.00 24.57
C ASN A 87 -12.44 -13.63 24.86
N VAL A 88 -11.46 -13.24 24.04
CA VAL A 88 -10.92 -11.89 23.99
C VAL A 88 -11.75 -11.12 22.94
N GLU A 89 -11.77 -9.80 23.03
CA GLU A 89 -12.66 -8.93 22.24
C GLU A 89 -11.79 -8.14 21.24
N ASN A 90 -11.77 -8.61 19.99
CA ASN A 90 -10.99 -8.06 18.86
C ASN A 90 -11.79 -7.12 17.94
N GLY A 91 -13.09 -6.89 18.20
CA GLY A 91 -13.97 -5.90 17.57
C GLY A 91 -13.60 -4.42 17.76
N PHE A 92 -12.32 -4.06 17.64
CA PHE A 92 -11.74 -2.70 17.63
C PHE A 92 -10.44 -2.72 16.81
N THR A 93 -10.17 -1.71 15.95
CA THR A 93 -8.92 -1.62 15.17
C THR A 93 -7.65 -1.74 16.04
N ASN A 94 -7.63 -1.10 17.21
CA ASN A 94 -6.50 -1.16 18.16
C ASN A 94 -6.40 -2.47 18.98
N ARG A 95 -7.23 -3.47 18.68
CA ARG A 95 -7.13 -4.86 19.14
C ARG A 95 -7.36 -5.87 18.02
N ALA A 96 -7.36 -5.42 16.77
CA ALA A 96 -7.63 -6.26 15.62
C ALA A 96 -6.67 -7.45 15.63
N GLN A 97 -7.20 -8.66 15.47
CA GLN A 97 -6.35 -9.84 15.48
C GLN A 97 -5.52 -9.90 14.21
N PHE A 98 -4.20 -9.89 14.34
CA PHE A 98 -3.30 -10.11 13.20
C PHE A 98 -3.51 -11.53 12.62
N VAL A 99 -3.60 -11.60 11.30
CA VAL A 99 -3.77 -12.83 10.52
C VAL A 99 -2.66 -12.88 9.46
N GLU A 100 -1.97 -14.02 9.40
CA GLU A 100 -0.92 -14.27 8.40
C GLU A 100 -1.50 -14.40 6.98
N ASP A 101 -0.66 -14.11 5.99
CA ASP A 101 -1.04 -14.21 4.57
C ASP A 101 -1.47 -15.64 4.19
N ASN A 102 -2.45 -15.75 3.29
CA ASN A 102 -3.16 -16.98 2.89
C ASN A 102 -3.78 -17.81 4.04
N ALA A 103 -3.78 -17.32 5.29
CA ALA A 103 -4.33 -18.06 6.41
C ALA A 103 -5.84 -18.31 6.27
N THR A 104 -6.26 -19.53 6.53
CA THR A 104 -7.68 -19.82 6.78
C THR A 104 -8.05 -19.30 8.17
N ILE A 105 -9.07 -18.45 8.25
CA ILE A 105 -9.58 -17.91 9.52
C ILE A 105 -10.79 -18.77 9.95
N LEU A 106 -10.86 -19.15 11.23
CA LEU A 106 -12.04 -19.77 11.83
C LEU A 106 -12.47 -18.99 13.06
N GLY A 107 -13.73 -18.55 13.09
CA GLY A 107 -14.32 -17.80 14.19
C GLY A 107 -15.77 -18.17 14.49
N TRP A 108 -16.33 -17.49 15.47
CA TRP A 108 -17.73 -17.62 15.89
C TRP A 108 -18.24 -16.24 16.28
N MET A 109 -19.51 -15.94 16.01
CA MET A 109 -20.05 -14.63 16.40
C MET A 109 -21.49 -14.69 16.88
N GLY A 110 -21.84 -13.69 17.70
CA GLY A 110 -23.21 -13.37 18.08
C GLY A 110 -23.55 -13.44 19.57
N GLY A 111 -24.84 -13.32 19.87
CA GLY A 111 -25.40 -13.41 21.22
C GLY A 111 -25.15 -12.18 22.09
N SER A 112 -23.89 -11.88 22.39
CA SER A 112 -23.44 -10.60 22.96
C SER A 112 -22.28 -9.97 22.19
N ASP A 113 -21.51 -10.78 21.45
CA ASP A 113 -20.67 -10.28 20.37
C ASP A 113 -21.54 -9.81 19.18
N GLU A 114 -21.04 -8.82 18.45
CA GLU A 114 -21.67 -8.09 17.35
C GLU A 114 -20.75 -7.90 16.13
N LEU A 115 -19.43 -7.89 16.32
CA LEU A 115 -18.47 -7.39 15.34
C LEU A 115 -17.06 -7.87 15.67
N GLU A 116 -16.41 -8.56 14.75
CA GLU A 116 -14.98 -8.88 14.87
C GLU A 116 -14.12 -8.18 13.81
N VAL A 117 -12.87 -7.90 14.18
CA VAL A 117 -11.89 -7.22 13.31
C VAL A 117 -10.57 -7.99 13.31
N PHE A 118 -10.11 -8.32 12.11
CA PHE A 118 -8.78 -8.84 11.84
C PHE A 118 -7.91 -7.78 11.16
N GLN A 119 -6.60 -7.93 11.26
CA GLN A 119 -5.60 -7.16 10.53
C GLN A 119 -4.86 -8.11 9.59
N VAL A 120 -4.88 -7.82 8.29
CA VAL A 120 -4.20 -8.58 7.24
C VAL A 120 -3.23 -7.67 6.48
N ILE A 121 -2.18 -8.26 5.92
CA ILE A 121 -1.23 -7.58 5.04
C ILE A 121 -1.43 -8.12 3.63
N ALA A 122 -1.53 -7.23 2.65
CA ALA A 122 -1.70 -7.60 1.25
C ALA A 122 -0.41 -8.12 0.59
N GLN A 123 -0.58 -8.96 -0.43
CA GLN A 123 0.49 -9.54 -1.22
C GLN A 123 1.04 -8.55 -2.26
N SER A 124 2.26 -8.80 -2.74
CA SER A 124 2.85 -8.09 -3.88
C SER A 124 2.23 -8.48 -5.22
N GLU A 125 1.94 -9.77 -5.43
CA GLU A 125 1.54 -10.31 -6.73
C GLU A 125 0.01 -10.44 -6.90
N GLY A 126 -0.64 -9.27 -6.97
CA GLY A 126 -2.07 -9.17 -7.25
C GLY A 126 -2.95 -9.27 -6.01
N SER A 127 -4.26 -9.20 -6.23
CA SER A 127 -5.26 -9.25 -5.17
C SER A 127 -5.52 -10.69 -4.69
N VAL A 128 -6.17 -10.79 -3.53
CA VAL A 128 -6.60 -12.06 -2.93
C VAL A 128 -8.12 -12.03 -2.77
N ALA A 129 -8.80 -12.98 -3.42
CA ALA A 129 -10.23 -13.17 -3.23
C ALA A 129 -10.50 -13.77 -1.85
N LEU A 130 -11.46 -13.21 -1.14
CA LEU A 130 -11.87 -13.63 0.19
C LEU A 130 -13.28 -14.22 0.10
N GLU A 131 -13.45 -15.44 0.60
CA GLU A 131 -14.74 -16.12 0.65
C GLU A 131 -15.04 -16.49 2.12
N LEU A 132 -16.06 -15.86 2.70
CA LEU A 132 -16.59 -16.18 4.02
C LEU A 132 -17.74 -17.17 3.86
N GLU A 133 -17.71 -18.32 4.54
CA GLU A 133 -18.84 -19.27 4.64
C GLU A 133 -19.25 -19.50 6.10
N ILE A 134 -20.56 -19.49 6.38
CA ILE A 134 -21.11 -19.90 7.68
C ILE A 134 -21.09 -21.44 7.77
N ILE A 135 -20.19 -22.01 8.56
CA ILE A 135 -20.01 -23.47 8.66
C ILE A 135 -20.96 -24.15 9.66
N ASN A 136 -21.49 -23.43 10.66
CA ASN A 136 -22.44 -23.96 11.64
C ASN A 136 -23.41 -22.87 12.11
N HIS A 137 -24.71 -23.17 12.09
CA HIS A 137 -25.79 -22.29 12.52
C HIS A 137 -26.83 -23.10 13.31
N ASP A 138 -27.20 -22.63 14.51
CA ASP A 138 -28.15 -23.30 15.43
C ASP A 138 -27.83 -24.78 15.78
N GLY A 139 -26.61 -25.25 15.47
CA GLY A 139 -26.17 -26.64 15.65
C GLY A 139 -26.44 -27.58 14.46
N ASP A 140 -26.77 -27.05 13.27
CA ASP A 140 -26.88 -27.80 12.02
C ASP A 140 -26.00 -27.16 10.93
N SER A 141 -24.90 -27.81 10.58
CA SER A 141 -24.01 -27.37 9.48
C SER A 141 -24.68 -27.42 8.10
N GLY A 142 -25.82 -28.10 7.98
CA GLY A 142 -26.67 -28.12 6.79
C GLY A 142 -27.69 -26.96 6.69
N ASP A 143 -27.80 -26.08 7.71
CA ASP A 143 -28.77 -24.98 7.65
C ASP A 143 -28.42 -23.97 6.54
N THR A 144 -29.47 -23.41 5.93
CA THR A 144 -29.52 -22.51 4.75
C THR A 144 -30.80 -21.66 4.78
N THR A 145 -31.40 -21.47 5.96
CA THR A 145 -32.64 -20.72 6.14
C THR A 145 -32.42 -19.21 6.06
N ASN A 146 -33.50 -18.45 5.87
CA ASN A 146 -33.53 -16.98 5.91
C ASN A 146 -33.19 -16.35 7.29
N ASN A 147 -32.42 -17.05 8.13
CA ASN A 147 -31.86 -16.56 9.39
C ASN A 147 -30.31 -16.58 9.40
N THR A 148 -29.66 -16.95 8.29
CA THR A 148 -28.20 -16.87 8.13
C THR A 148 -27.82 -15.57 7.42
N ASP A 149 -27.13 -14.67 8.13
CA ASP A 149 -26.65 -13.38 7.61
C ASP A 149 -25.41 -12.98 8.42
N ILE A 150 -24.25 -12.90 7.76
CA ILE A 150 -22.96 -12.41 8.29
C ILE A 150 -22.29 -11.66 7.15
N ASP A 151 -21.94 -10.39 7.37
CA ASP A 151 -21.30 -9.56 6.35
C ASP A 151 -19.79 -9.49 6.53
N ILE A 152 -19.05 -9.34 5.42
CA ILE A 152 -17.59 -9.14 5.40
C ILE A 152 -17.24 -7.81 4.69
N TYR A 153 -16.39 -7.01 5.33
CA TYR A 153 -15.88 -5.75 4.78
C TYR A 153 -14.35 -5.75 4.79
N VAL A 154 -13.76 -5.25 3.71
CA VAL A 154 -12.32 -4.95 3.60
C VAL A 154 -12.18 -3.44 3.66
N VAL A 155 -11.48 -2.97 4.69
CA VAL A 155 -11.33 -1.55 5.03
C VAL A 155 -9.85 -1.20 5.07
N ASP A 156 -9.47 -0.05 4.56
CA ASP A 156 -8.08 0.43 4.58
C ASP A 156 -7.68 1.08 5.93
N THR A 157 -6.48 1.63 6.00
CA THR A 157 -5.97 2.33 7.19
C THR A 157 -6.61 3.70 7.45
N ASP A 158 -7.35 4.26 6.48
CA ASP A 158 -8.11 5.50 6.59
C ASP A 158 -9.59 5.25 7.00
N GLU A 159 -9.94 4.01 7.34
CA GLU A 159 -11.28 3.53 7.69
C GLU A 159 -12.30 3.56 6.52
N GLU A 160 -11.83 3.68 5.26
CA GLU A 160 -12.67 3.64 4.06
C GLU A 160 -12.82 2.23 3.47
N THR A 161 -13.98 1.99 2.85
CA THR A 161 -14.44 0.63 2.51
C THR A 161 -14.11 0.26 1.07
N VAL A 162 -12.96 -0.37 0.89
CA VAL A 162 -12.46 -0.80 -0.42
C VAL A 162 -13.38 -1.88 -1.02
N SER A 163 -13.52 -3.02 -0.35
CA SER A 163 -14.35 -4.15 -0.80
C SER A 163 -15.35 -4.62 0.25
N SER A 164 -16.43 -5.28 -0.17
CA SER A 164 -17.58 -5.60 0.70
C SER A 164 -18.46 -6.73 0.16
N GLY A 165 -18.61 -7.80 0.95
CA GLY A 165 -19.61 -8.86 0.79
C GLY A 165 -20.75 -8.65 1.80
N ALA A 166 -21.80 -7.96 1.38
CA ALA A 166 -22.92 -7.52 2.22
C ALA A 166 -24.29 -7.98 1.67
N GLY A 167 -24.38 -9.25 1.27
CA GLY A 167 -25.56 -9.86 0.65
C GLY A 167 -26.64 -10.30 1.63
N LEU A 168 -27.05 -11.56 1.50
CA LEU A 168 -28.01 -12.29 2.37
C LEU A 168 -27.71 -13.80 2.28
N GLY A 169 -26.43 -14.14 2.07
CA GLY A 169 -25.97 -15.47 1.75
C GLY A 169 -25.61 -16.30 2.98
N LYS A 170 -25.38 -17.59 2.72
CA LYS A 170 -24.52 -18.42 3.60
C LYS A 170 -23.03 -18.18 3.31
N THR A 171 -22.75 -17.62 2.14
CA THR A 171 -21.41 -17.32 1.62
C THR A 171 -21.41 -15.88 1.13
N GLU A 172 -20.41 -15.09 1.52
CA GLU A 172 -20.21 -13.70 1.07
C GLU A 172 -18.77 -13.54 0.58
N THR A 173 -18.55 -12.69 -0.43
CA THR A 173 -17.25 -12.54 -1.11
C THR A 173 -16.76 -11.10 -1.04
N ALA A 174 -15.48 -10.92 -0.76
CA ALA A 174 -14.77 -9.64 -0.82
C ALA A 174 -13.39 -9.82 -1.48
N GLU A 175 -12.63 -8.73 -1.60
CA GLU A 175 -11.30 -8.72 -2.21
C GLU A 175 -10.33 -7.94 -1.33
N LEU A 176 -9.23 -8.59 -0.93
CA LEU A 176 -8.05 -7.91 -0.43
C LEU A 176 -7.27 -7.38 -1.64
N PRO A 177 -7.07 -6.05 -1.80
CA PRO A 177 -6.34 -5.50 -2.93
C PRO A 177 -4.88 -5.97 -2.97
N ALA A 178 -4.23 -5.80 -4.12
CA ALA A 178 -2.77 -5.90 -4.18
C ALA A 178 -2.11 -4.75 -3.42
N GLY A 179 -1.00 -5.01 -2.72
CA GLY A 179 -0.27 -3.97 -1.99
C GLY A 179 0.80 -4.55 -1.07
N ASN A 180 2.04 -4.62 -1.53
CA ASN A 180 3.15 -5.22 -0.79
C ASN A 180 3.40 -4.50 0.55
N GLY A 181 3.03 -5.13 1.66
CA GLY A 181 3.11 -4.52 3.01
C GLY A 181 1.93 -3.61 3.37
N THR A 182 0.94 -3.45 2.49
CA THR A 182 -0.24 -2.63 2.75
C THR A 182 -1.16 -3.34 3.75
N ILE A 183 -1.50 -2.65 4.83
CA ILE A 183 -2.39 -3.18 5.88
C ILE A 183 -3.85 -2.90 5.50
N TYR A 184 -4.69 -3.92 5.65
CA TYR A 184 -6.14 -3.80 5.60
C TYR A 184 -6.77 -4.42 6.85
N TYR A 185 -7.93 -3.89 7.25
CA TYR A 185 -8.78 -4.46 8.28
C TYR A 185 -9.89 -5.29 7.66
N LEU A 186 -10.07 -6.51 8.17
CA LEU A 186 -11.14 -7.40 7.77
C LEU A 186 -12.20 -7.41 8.86
N ILE A 187 -13.38 -6.88 8.55
CA ILE A 187 -14.44 -6.62 9.53
C ILE A 187 -15.63 -7.54 9.25
N ILE A 188 -16.05 -8.31 10.27
CA ILE A 188 -17.13 -9.29 10.17
C ILE A 188 -18.28 -8.84 11.08
N ASP A 189 -19.48 -8.57 10.54
CA ASP A 189 -20.65 -8.04 11.30
C ASP A 189 -21.76 -9.08 11.48
N HIS A 190 -22.23 -9.25 12.72
CA HIS A 190 -23.36 -10.14 13.05
C HIS A 190 -24.68 -9.40 12.80
N TRP A 191 -25.24 -9.51 11.59
CA TRP A 191 -26.42 -8.74 11.21
C TRP A 191 -27.71 -9.25 11.90
N ARG A 192 -27.90 -8.90 13.18
CA ARG A 192 -29.02 -9.36 14.04
C ARG A 192 -30.43 -9.00 13.56
N GLY A 193 -30.55 -8.17 12.51
CA GLY A 193 -31.82 -7.92 11.81
C GLY A 193 -32.33 -9.12 11.01
N TYR A 194 -31.42 -9.97 10.54
CA TYR A 194 -31.72 -11.23 9.84
C TYR A 194 -30.98 -12.45 10.41
N ASN A 195 -30.07 -12.30 11.38
CA ASN A 195 -29.41 -13.43 12.05
C ASN A 195 -29.59 -13.40 13.58
N SER A 196 -30.60 -14.11 14.08
CA SER A 196 -30.98 -14.03 15.50
C SER A 196 -30.23 -14.99 16.45
N VAL A 197 -29.24 -15.76 15.97
CA VAL A 197 -28.54 -16.79 16.76
C VAL A 197 -27.03 -16.80 16.48
N PRO A 198 -26.18 -17.29 17.40
CA PRO A 198 -24.75 -17.35 17.15
C PRO A 198 -24.39 -18.36 16.04
N SER A 199 -23.33 -18.06 15.30
CA SER A 199 -22.94 -18.81 14.09
C SER A 199 -21.41 -18.95 14.03
N SER A 200 -20.89 -20.12 13.64
CA SER A 200 -19.46 -20.29 13.31
C SER A 200 -19.24 -20.05 11.83
N TYR A 201 -18.12 -19.41 11.49
CA TYR A 201 -17.75 -19.06 10.13
C TYR A 201 -16.31 -19.47 9.80
N VAL A 202 -16.03 -19.65 8.52
CA VAL A 202 -14.67 -19.80 7.95
C VAL A 202 -14.45 -18.66 6.97
N ILE A 203 -13.22 -18.16 6.86
CA ILE A 203 -12.78 -17.30 5.76
C ILE A 203 -11.62 -17.98 5.07
N THR A 204 -11.77 -18.22 3.77
CA THR A 204 -10.70 -18.75 2.91
C THR A 204 -10.17 -17.66 1.98
N GLN A 205 -8.86 -17.68 1.78
CA GLN A 205 -8.12 -16.76 0.91
C GLN A 205 -7.74 -17.48 -0.39
N THR A 206 -7.89 -16.84 -1.54
CA THR A 206 -7.53 -17.41 -2.85
C THR A 206 -6.87 -16.34 -3.73
N PRO A 207 -5.56 -16.45 -4.03
CA PRO A 207 -4.86 -15.52 -4.92
C PRO A 207 -5.54 -15.40 -6.28
N ASN A 208 -5.56 -14.20 -6.87
CA ASN A 208 -6.41 -13.90 -8.04
C ASN A 208 -6.05 -14.70 -9.32
N PHE A 209 -4.88 -15.37 -9.38
CA PHE A 209 -4.54 -16.32 -10.46
C PHE A 209 -5.21 -17.70 -10.30
N ALA A 210 -5.62 -18.07 -9.08
CA ALA A 210 -6.25 -19.35 -8.75
C ALA A 210 -7.79 -19.27 -8.67
N THR A 211 -8.36 -18.06 -8.77
CA THR A 211 -9.81 -17.83 -8.71
C THR A 211 -10.56 -18.44 -9.90
N SER A 212 -11.74 -19.00 -9.64
CA SER A 212 -12.68 -19.37 -10.70
C SER A 212 -13.34 -18.12 -11.32
N THR A 213 -13.82 -18.21 -12.56
CA THR A 213 -14.52 -17.09 -13.24
C THR A 213 -15.72 -16.60 -12.43
N ASP A 214 -16.49 -17.51 -11.83
CA ASP A 214 -17.67 -17.19 -11.04
C ASP A 214 -17.30 -16.42 -9.75
N GLN A 215 -16.17 -16.75 -9.11
CA GLN A 215 -15.61 -16.00 -7.97
C GLN A 215 -15.06 -14.64 -8.40
N LYS A 216 -14.35 -14.58 -9.55
CA LYS A 216 -13.81 -13.32 -10.10
C LYS A 216 -14.93 -12.31 -10.36
N GLU A 217 -16.01 -12.73 -11.01
CA GLU A 217 -17.20 -11.90 -11.18
C GLU A 217 -17.87 -11.48 -9.85
N ALA A 218 -17.76 -12.28 -8.78
CA ALA A 218 -18.29 -11.94 -7.46
C ALA A 218 -17.43 -10.89 -6.76
N VAL A 219 -16.12 -11.04 -6.83
CA VAL A 219 -15.09 -10.07 -6.44
C VAL A 219 -15.30 -8.72 -7.15
N ASP A 220 -15.42 -8.72 -8.48
CA ASP A 220 -15.65 -7.51 -9.30
C ASP A 220 -16.89 -6.71 -8.84
N ARG A 221 -17.92 -7.40 -8.31
CA ARG A 221 -19.12 -6.76 -7.74
C ARG A 221 -18.88 -6.21 -6.33
N SER A 222 -18.10 -6.89 -5.51
CA SER A 222 -17.77 -6.50 -4.12
C SER A 222 -16.86 -5.26 -4.03
N ASN A 223 -15.96 -5.09 -4.99
CA ASN A 223 -14.98 -4.00 -5.11
C ASN A 223 -15.46 -2.85 -6.03
N SER A 224 -16.77 -2.73 -6.24
CA SER A 224 -17.32 -1.75 -7.19
C SER A 224 -17.60 -0.38 -6.54
N ASP A 225 -17.28 0.70 -7.26
CA ASP A 225 -17.39 2.09 -6.78
C ASP A 225 -18.63 2.82 -7.37
N PHE A 226 -19.41 3.46 -6.50
CA PHE A 226 -20.72 4.03 -6.84
C PHE A 226 -21.23 5.09 -5.84
N SER A 227 -22.11 5.97 -6.31
CA SER A 227 -22.79 6.96 -5.48
C SER A 227 -23.85 6.36 -4.54
N LEU A 228 -23.95 6.92 -3.34
CA LEU A 228 -24.98 6.65 -2.32
C LEU A 228 -26.14 7.67 -2.32
N ASP A 229 -26.21 8.55 -3.33
CA ASP A 229 -27.27 9.57 -3.48
C ASP A 229 -28.35 9.17 -4.50
N GLN A 230 -28.04 8.23 -5.41
CA GLN A 230 -28.92 7.86 -6.52
C GLN A 230 -28.70 6.43 -7.03
N ILE A 231 -29.77 5.81 -7.55
CA ILE A 231 -29.74 4.50 -8.20
C ILE A 231 -30.15 4.60 -9.67
N LEU A 232 -29.57 3.75 -10.52
CA LEU A 232 -29.99 3.57 -11.91
C LEU A 232 -31.16 2.60 -11.98
N VAL A 233 -32.30 3.05 -12.51
CA VAL A 233 -33.47 2.19 -12.73
C VAL A 233 -33.79 2.13 -14.23
N VAL A 234 -33.98 0.92 -14.77
CA VAL A 234 -34.27 0.69 -16.21
C VAL A 234 -35.35 -0.36 -16.39
N LYS A 235 -36.31 -0.12 -17.29
CA LYS A 235 -37.31 -1.14 -17.68
C LYS A 235 -36.62 -2.20 -18.54
N LYS A 236 -36.59 -3.45 -18.07
CA LYS A 236 -36.02 -4.58 -18.84
C LYS A 236 -36.76 -4.72 -20.19
N SER A 237 -36.03 -5.10 -21.24
CA SER A 237 -36.62 -5.19 -22.59
C SER A 237 -37.66 -6.32 -22.68
N MET A 238 -38.90 -5.95 -23.00
CA MET A 238 -40.05 -6.86 -23.06
C MET A 238 -40.55 -7.05 -24.49
N PRO A 239 -41.16 -8.21 -24.83
CA PRO A 239 -41.84 -8.40 -26.11
C PRO A 239 -42.99 -7.37 -26.29
N PRO A 240 -43.17 -6.74 -27.48
CA PRO A 240 -44.18 -5.69 -27.70
C PRO A 240 -45.65 -6.07 -27.49
N GLU A 241 -45.94 -7.36 -27.27
CA GLU A 241 -47.28 -7.92 -27.06
C GLU A 241 -47.57 -8.24 -25.57
N MET A 242 -46.58 -8.08 -24.69
CA MET A 242 -46.70 -8.38 -23.26
C MET A 242 -47.26 -7.18 -22.49
N ILE A 243 -48.39 -7.38 -21.81
CA ILE A 243 -48.89 -6.46 -20.79
C ILE A 243 -48.29 -6.91 -19.46
N VAL A 244 -47.37 -6.12 -18.91
CA VAL A 244 -46.81 -6.33 -17.57
C VAL A 244 -47.62 -5.51 -16.56
N ASP A 245 -48.01 -6.15 -15.46
CA ASP A 245 -48.61 -5.53 -14.28
C ASP A 245 -47.50 -5.44 -13.24
N PHE A 246 -46.97 -4.24 -13.03
CA PHE A 246 -45.85 -4.01 -12.11
C PHE A 246 -46.31 -4.18 -10.65
N ASN A 247 -45.45 -4.69 -9.78
CA ASN A 247 -45.76 -4.82 -8.35
C ASN A 247 -45.68 -3.47 -7.60
N ALA A 248 -45.96 -3.44 -6.29
CA ALA A 248 -46.00 -2.20 -5.51
C ALA A 248 -44.66 -1.42 -5.57
N THR A 249 -43.55 -2.08 -5.24
CA THR A 249 -42.19 -1.52 -5.28
C THR A 249 -41.79 -1.11 -6.70
N GLU A 250 -42.13 -1.92 -7.70
CA GLU A 250 -41.90 -1.56 -9.10
C GLU A 250 -42.70 -0.31 -9.51
N ASN A 251 -43.96 -0.15 -9.11
CA ASN A 251 -44.73 1.08 -9.41
C ASN A 251 -44.16 2.32 -8.71
N GLU A 252 -43.63 2.18 -7.49
CA GLU A 252 -43.04 3.26 -6.72
C GLU A 252 -41.75 3.80 -7.37
N LEU A 253 -40.84 2.89 -7.74
CA LEU A 253 -39.65 3.20 -8.56
C LEU A 253 -40.02 3.77 -9.93
N LEU A 254 -41.13 3.33 -10.53
CA LEU A 254 -41.61 3.88 -11.81
C LEU A 254 -42.31 5.25 -11.68
N GLU A 255 -42.82 5.63 -10.51
CA GLU A 255 -43.38 6.96 -10.27
C GLU A 255 -42.26 8.01 -10.15
N SER A 256 -41.14 7.69 -9.48
CA SER A 256 -39.97 8.57 -9.40
C SER A 256 -39.26 8.75 -10.75
N MET A 257 -39.07 7.68 -11.53
CA MET A 257 -38.61 7.75 -12.93
C MET A 257 -39.57 8.52 -13.87
N GLY A 258 -40.86 8.49 -13.56
CA GLY A 258 -41.95 8.94 -14.41
C GLY A 258 -41.97 8.27 -15.79
N ASN A 259 -42.23 9.06 -16.84
CA ASN A 259 -42.42 8.57 -18.22
C ASN A 259 -41.14 8.11 -18.94
N ARG A 260 -40.00 7.95 -18.24
CA ARG A 260 -38.73 7.50 -18.83
C ARG A 260 -38.71 5.97 -19.04
N SER A 261 -37.85 5.48 -19.93
CA SER A 261 -37.55 4.05 -20.11
C SER A 261 -36.43 3.56 -19.18
N GLY A 262 -35.50 4.45 -18.85
CA GLY A 262 -34.41 4.27 -17.90
C GLY A 262 -33.94 5.63 -17.39
N GLY A 263 -33.23 5.65 -16.27
CA GLY A 263 -32.58 6.85 -15.73
C GLY A 263 -32.32 6.76 -14.23
N LEU A 264 -31.53 7.71 -13.74
CA LEU A 264 -31.19 7.85 -12.32
C LEU A 264 -32.40 8.33 -11.51
N VAL A 265 -32.47 7.84 -10.28
CA VAL A 265 -33.46 8.16 -9.24
C VAL A 265 -32.69 8.59 -7.99
N GLU A 266 -32.81 9.87 -7.63
CA GLU A 266 -32.36 10.41 -6.33
C GLU A 266 -33.08 9.67 -5.20
N ILE A 267 -32.33 9.07 -4.25
CA ILE A 267 -32.88 8.36 -3.09
C ILE A 267 -31.85 8.30 -1.96
N THR A 268 -32.23 8.64 -0.74
CA THR A 268 -31.29 8.55 0.40
C THR A 268 -31.14 7.10 0.90
N PRO A 269 -30.04 6.74 1.58
CA PRO A 269 -29.86 5.39 2.14
C PRO A 269 -30.95 4.97 3.14
N ILE A 270 -31.62 5.92 3.78
CA ILE A 270 -32.77 5.67 4.67
C ILE A 270 -33.99 5.28 3.84
N GLU A 271 -34.34 6.06 2.81
CA GLU A 271 -35.48 5.79 1.93
C GLU A 271 -35.28 4.48 1.14
N LEU A 272 -34.05 4.18 0.70
CA LEU A 272 -33.71 2.91 0.07
C LEU A 272 -33.88 1.74 1.04
N SER A 273 -33.44 1.89 2.31
CA SER A 273 -33.64 0.90 3.37
C SER A 273 -35.13 0.66 3.65
N GLU A 274 -35.94 1.72 3.74
CA GLU A 274 -37.39 1.62 3.96
C GLU A 274 -38.11 0.95 2.77
N MET A 275 -37.73 1.27 1.53
CA MET A 275 -38.31 0.68 0.32
C MET A 275 -37.93 -0.80 0.14
N ALA A 276 -36.69 -1.17 0.52
CA ALA A 276 -36.28 -2.57 0.67
C ALA A 276 -36.97 -3.27 1.85
N GLY A 277 -37.54 -2.51 2.79
CA GLY A 277 -38.17 -3.05 4.00
C GLY A 277 -37.16 -3.67 4.97
N LEU A 278 -35.95 -3.10 5.03
CA LEU A 278 -34.96 -3.44 6.04
C LEU A 278 -35.43 -3.03 7.45
N PRO A 279 -34.96 -3.69 8.52
CA PRO A 279 -35.24 -3.26 9.89
C PRO A 279 -34.77 -1.82 10.17
N SER A 280 -35.58 -1.06 10.89
CA SER A 280 -35.23 0.30 11.34
C SER A 280 -34.29 0.26 12.54
N ASP A 281 -33.24 1.08 12.53
CA ASP A 281 -32.21 1.10 13.58
C ASP A 281 -32.67 1.76 14.90
N GLU A 282 -33.93 2.21 15.01
CA GLU A 282 -34.49 2.83 16.22
C GLU A 282 -34.63 1.83 17.38
N GLY A 283 -33.52 1.56 18.06
CA GLY A 283 -33.45 0.72 19.26
C GLY A 283 -32.32 -0.30 19.28
N TYR A 284 -31.43 -0.32 18.28
CA TYR A 284 -30.26 -1.20 18.20
C TYR A 284 -28.96 -0.39 18.18
N SER A 285 -27.97 -0.81 18.96
CA SER A 285 -26.57 -0.43 18.79
C SER A 285 -25.89 -1.41 17.84
N SER A 286 -24.97 -0.94 17.01
CA SER A 286 -24.13 -1.76 16.14
C SER A 286 -22.76 -1.10 16.11
N ARG A 287 -21.70 -1.85 16.39
CA ARG A 287 -20.33 -1.30 16.37
C ARG A 287 -19.91 -0.90 14.95
N LEU A 288 -20.27 -1.68 13.92
CA LEU A 288 -20.05 -1.29 12.52
C LEU A 288 -20.64 0.11 12.24
N LYS A 289 -21.79 0.45 12.83
CA LYS A 289 -22.43 1.77 12.67
C LYS A 289 -21.76 2.91 13.47
N GLU A 290 -21.23 2.61 14.66
CA GLU A 290 -20.65 3.60 15.57
C GLU A 290 -19.17 3.86 15.26
N ASP A 291 -18.42 2.80 14.93
CA ASP A 291 -16.97 2.82 14.70
C ASP A 291 -16.60 2.86 13.20
N PHE A 292 -17.38 2.22 12.30
CA PHE A 292 -17.10 2.18 10.84
C PHE A 292 -18.25 2.77 9.98
N PRO A 293 -18.62 4.05 10.18
CA PRO A 293 -19.87 4.62 9.67
C PRO A 293 -19.96 4.72 8.14
N ASN A 294 -18.88 4.50 7.38
CA ASN A 294 -18.92 4.46 5.91
C ASN A 294 -19.15 3.04 5.39
N ALA A 295 -18.44 2.03 5.91
CA ALA A 295 -18.70 0.61 5.66
C ALA A 295 -20.17 0.25 5.91
N TYR A 296 -20.68 0.67 7.07
CA TYR A 296 -22.08 0.49 7.45
C TYR A 296 -23.08 1.04 6.40
N LYS A 297 -22.79 2.19 5.79
CA LYS A 297 -23.66 2.79 4.74
C LYS A 297 -23.57 2.00 3.43
N LYS A 298 -22.35 1.67 2.99
CA LYS A 298 -22.08 0.96 1.71
C LYS A 298 -22.75 -0.42 1.75
N GLY A 299 -22.53 -1.19 2.82
CA GLY A 299 -23.19 -2.47 3.07
C GLY A 299 -24.72 -2.38 3.12
N ARG A 300 -25.27 -1.43 3.89
CA ARG A 300 -26.73 -1.21 3.95
C ARG A 300 -27.34 -0.86 2.60
N TRP A 301 -26.63 -0.09 1.77
CA TRP A 301 -27.06 0.25 0.42
C TRP A 301 -27.05 -0.96 -0.51
N GLN A 302 -25.97 -1.76 -0.51
CA GLN A 302 -25.87 -3.01 -1.28
C GLN A 302 -26.97 -4.01 -0.87
N LYS A 303 -27.17 -4.22 0.44
CA LYS A 303 -28.20 -5.12 1.00
C LYS A 303 -29.62 -4.64 0.68
N ALA A 304 -29.88 -3.34 0.68
CA ALA A 304 -31.15 -2.78 0.22
C ALA A 304 -31.35 -2.97 -1.31
N LEU A 305 -30.30 -2.74 -2.10
CA LEU A 305 -30.32 -2.85 -3.56
C LEU A 305 -30.54 -4.30 -4.03
N SER A 306 -29.87 -5.29 -3.44
CA SER A 306 -30.04 -6.71 -3.77
C SER A 306 -31.48 -7.20 -3.47
N ILE A 307 -32.06 -6.75 -2.36
CA ILE A 307 -33.47 -6.97 -2.03
C ILE A 307 -34.38 -6.35 -3.09
N LEU A 308 -34.14 -5.09 -3.50
CA LEU A 308 -34.96 -4.42 -4.52
C LEU A 308 -34.83 -5.09 -5.90
N GLN A 309 -33.63 -5.52 -6.30
CA GLN A 309 -33.38 -6.30 -7.52
C GLN A 309 -34.19 -7.61 -7.51
N SER A 310 -34.13 -8.39 -6.41
CA SER A 310 -34.86 -9.66 -6.29
C SER A 310 -36.39 -9.47 -6.32
N ARG A 311 -36.90 -8.36 -5.77
CA ARG A 311 -38.34 -8.03 -5.75
C ARG A 311 -38.84 -7.33 -7.00
N SER A 312 -37.96 -6.88 -7.90
CA SER A 312 -38.32 -6.09 -9.10
C SER A 312 -37.94 -6.81 -10.39
N PRO A 313 -38.47 -8.01 -10.67
CA PRO A 313 -38.05 -8.83 -11.81
C PRO A 313 -38.20 -8.13 -13.17
N ASN A 314 -39.13 -7.17 -13.29
CA ASN A 314 -39.40 -6.43 -14.52
C ASN A 314 -38.49 -5.20 -14.73
N LEU A 315 -37.72 -4.81 -13.71
CA LEU A 315 -36.76 -3.70 -13.76
C LEU A 315 -35.32 -4.22 -13.63
N ALA A 316 -34.37 -3.57 -14.29
CA ALA A 316 -32.98 -3.58 -13.86
C ALA A 316 -32.81 -2.42 -12.87
N ILE A 317 -32.11 -2.69 -11.76
CA ILE A 317 -31.82 -1.72 -10.71
C ILE A 317 -30.35 -1.91 -10.39
N GLU A 318 -29.57 -0.87 -10.60
CA GLU A 318 -28.11 -0.83 -10.49
C GLU A 318 -27.76 0.40 -9.62
N PRO A 319 -26.59 0.43 -8.96
CA PRO A 319 -26.14 1.66 -8.33
C PRO A 319 -25.70 2.67 -9.41
N ASP A 320 -25.45 3.92 -9.05
CA ASP A 320 -24.89 4.90 -9.98
C ASP A 320 -23.36 4.83 -9.97
N TRP A 321 -22.81 4.20 -11.00
CA TRP A 321 -21.36 4.01 -11.18
C TRP A 321 -20.66 5.36 -11.42
N ASN A 322 -19.57 5.62 -10.69
CA ASN A 322 -18.77 6.83 -10.88
C ASN A 322 -18.09 6.83 -12.27
N MET A 323 -18.03 8.00 -12.92
CA MET A 323 -17.47 8.15 -14.28
C MET A 323 -16.66 9.43 -14.44
N TYR A 324 -15.50 9.32 -15.08
CA TYR A 324 -14.51 10.40 -15.24
C TYR A 324 -14.51 10.99 -16.67
N THR A 325 -13.98 12.21 -16.84
CA THR A 325 -14.12 12.98 -18.08
C THR A 325 -12.92 12.89 -19.02
N HIS A 326 -13.16 12.50 -20.26
CA HIS A 326 -12.16 12.44 -21.33
C HIS A 326 -11.74 13.83 -21.85
N ALA A 327 -10.46 14.17 -21.68
CA ALA A 327 -9.65 14.68 -22.80
C ALA A 327 -9.40 13.55 -23.82
N ASP A 328 -8.71 13.80 -24.94
CA ASP A 328 -8.10 12.66 -25.67
C ASP A 328 -7.00 12.11 -24.76
N PRO A 329 -7.17 10.92 -24.15
CA PRO A 329 -6.34 10.50 -23.03
C PRO A 329 -4.89 10.24 -23.47
N PHE A 330 -3.97 10.34 -22.52
CA PHE A 330 -2.56 10.00 -22.69
C PHE A 330 -2.40 8.66 -23.41
N VAL A 331 -1.66 8.67 -24.52
CA VAL A 331 -1.40 7.47 -25.31
C VAL A 331 0.00 6.99 -24.96
N ALA A 332 0.05 5.92 -24.18
CA ALA A 332 1.27 5.18 -23.90
C ALA A 332 1.92 4.70 -25.20
N ASP A 333 3.17 5.12 -25.42
CA ASP A 333 4.03 4.63 -26.50
C ASP A 333 4.59 3.23 -26.13
N PRO A 334 5.10 2.42 -27.09
CA PRO A 334 5.37 1.00 -26.88
C PRO A 334 6.28 0.59 -25.71
N SER A 335 7.19 1.46 -25.27
CA SER A 335 8.11 1.27 -24.14
C SER A 335 7.52 1.65 -22.77
N TYR A 336 6.38 2.35 -22.73
CA TYR A 336 5.85 2.98 -21.53
C TYR A 336 5.67 1.99 -20.37
N ASN A 337 4.85 0.95 -20.58
CA ASN A 337 4.52 -0.11 -19.62
C ASN A 337 5.70 -0.98 -19.17
N THR A 338 6.92 -0.76 -19.69
CA THR A 338 8.11 -1.57 -19.38
C THR A 338 9.30 -0.73 -18.90
N TYR A 339 9.31 0.57 -19.20
CA TYR A 339 10.49 1.42 -18.97
C TYR A 339 10.19 2.85 -18.46
N GLN A 340 8.92 3.29 -18.46
CA GLN A 340 8.55 4.67 -18.09
C GLN A 340 7.31 4.78 -17.20
N TRP A 341 6.58 3.68 -16.94
CA TRP A 341 5.32 3.74 -16.20
C TRP A 341 5.52 4.34 -14.80
N TRP A 342 6.46 3.81 -13.99
CA TRP A 342 6.66 4.23 -12.61
C TRP A 342 7.09 5.71 -12.47
N ASN A 343 7.91 6.22 -13.41
CA ASN A 343 8.41 7.60 -13.34
C ASN A 343 7.42 8.63 -13.92
N PHE A 344 6.47 8.21 -14.75
CA PHE A 344 5.34 9.03 -15.16
C PHE A 344 4.24 9.05 -14.08
N ASP A 345 3.88 7.88 -13.55
CA ASP A 345 2.87 7.65 -12.51
C ASP A 345 3.14 8.46 -11.24
N VAL A 346 4.33 8.31 -10.64
CA VAL A 346 4.71 9.02 -9.40
C VAL A 346 4.77 10.55 -9.52
N THR A 347 4.65 11.10 -10.74
CA THR A 347 4.56 12.55 -10.99
C THR A 347 3.21 13.01 -11.55
N ASN A 348 2.21 12.10 -11.61
CA ASN A 348 0.91 12.27 -12.26
C ASN A 348 1.04 12.94 -13.65
N LEU A 349 2.04 12.49 -14.41
CA LEU A 349 2.39 13.04 -15.71
C LEU A 349 1.34 12.66 -16.79
N PRO A 350 0.80 11.42 -16.86
CA PRO A 350 -0.30 11.10 -17.78
C PRO A 350 -1.54 11.96 -17.54
N GLU A 351 -1.98 12.08 -16.28
CA GLU A 351 -3.18 12.82 -15.85
C GLU A 351 -2.99 14.33 -16.09
N GLY A 352 -1.78 14.82 -15.83
CA GLY A 352 -1.39 16.18 -16.18
C GLY A 352 -1.38 16.44 -17.69
N LEU A 353 -0.96 15.45 -18.50
CA LEU A 353 -1.03 15.50 -19.96
C LEU A 353 -2.45 15.33 -20.52
N ASP A 354 -3.38 14.70 -19.80
CA ASP A 354 -4.82 14.76 -20.12
C ASP A 354 -5.34 16.21 -19.97
N ILE A 355 -5.00 16.89 -18.88
CA ILE A 355 -5.46 18.28 -18.63
C ILE A 355 -4.90 19.29 -19.63
N ILE A 356 -3.64 19.12 -20.07
CA ILE A 356 -2.94 20.10 -20.93
C ILE A 356 -2.73 19.65 -22.39
N GLY A 357 -3.00 18.38 -22.69
CA GLY A 357 -2.69 17.71 -23.97
C GLY A 357 -1.26 17.16 -24.02
N GLN A 358 -1.07 16.02 -24.69
CA GLN A 358 0.24 15.36 -24.85
C GLN A 358 1.12 15.89 -26.01
N GLU A 359 0.64 16.84 -26.82
CA GLU A 359 1.35 17.34 -27.99
C GLU A 359 2.39 18.44 -27.67
N VAL A 360 3.40 18.61 -28.53
CA VAL A 360 4.57 19.46 -28.26
C VAL A 360 4.26 20.97 -28.33
N LYS A 361 4.11 21.57 -27.14
CA LYS A 361 3.81 22.99 -26.90
C LYS A 361 5.06 23.88 -27.09
N PRO A 362 4.92 25.22 -27.17
CA PRO A 362 6.04 26.16 -27.20
C PRO A 362 6.69 26.37 -25.81
N ILE A 363 6.97 25.26 -25.12
CA ILE A 363 7.58 25.22 -23.78
C ILE A 363 9.07 24.94 -23.97
N ASN A 364 9.87 25.99 -24.03
CA ASN A 364 11.32 25.87 -24.19
C ASN A 364 11.97 25.76 -22.81
N VAL A 365 12.65 24.63 -22.55
CA VAL A 365 13.51 24.39 -21.38
C VAL A 365 14.97 24.54 -21.80
N GLY A 366 15.75 25.33 -21.07
CA GLY A 366 17.20 25.44 -21.31
C GLY A 366 17.94 24.31 -20.60
N VAL A 367 18.58 23.40 -21.34
CA VAL A 367 19.38 22.31 -20.74
C VAL A 367 20.85 22.71 -20.82
N LEU A 368 21.47 23.00 -19.68
CA LEU A 368 22.90 23.26 -19.57
C LEU A 368 23.58 21.95 -19.18
N ASP A 369 24.22 21.28 -20.13
CA ASP A 369 24.75 19.92 -19.98
C ASP A 369 25.86 19.59 -21.00
N SER A 370 26.15 18.33 -21.33
CA SER A 370 27.20 17.92 -22.30
C SER A 370 26.87 18.19 -23.77
N GLY A 371 25.59 18.41 -24.14
CA GLY A 371 25.20 18.83 -25.48
C GLY A 371 23.85 18.30 -25.97
N SER A 372 23.73 18.18 -27.30
CA SER A 372 22.56 17.68 -28.04
C SER A 372 22.93 16.63 -29.09
N PRO A 373 21.97 15.82 -29.59
CA PRO A 373 22.27 14.79 -30.59
C PRO A 373 22.62 15.39 -31.96
N SER A 374 23.34 14.63 -32.78
CA SER A 374 23.60 15.01 -34.17
C SER A 374 22.31 14.97 -35.00
N LEU A 375 22.27 15.74 -36.09
CA LEU A 375 21.09 15.84 -36.97
C LEU A 375 20.72 14.52 -37.69
N ASP A 376 21.59 13.52 -37.64
CA ASP A 376 21.42 12.19 -38.23
C ASP A 376 21.23 11.04 -37.21
N ASP A 377 21.26 11.34 -35.91
CA ASP A 377 20.94 10.39 -34.84
C ASP A 377 19.41 10.22 -34.64
N PRO A 378 18.91 9.00 -34.35
CA PRO A 378 17.48 8.77 -34.10
C PRO A 378 16.87 9.65 -33.00
N SER A 379 17.63 10.02 -31.96
CA SER A 379 17.13 10.87 -30.88
C SER A 379 16.90 12.33 -31.30
N PHE A 380 17.61 12.84 -32.30
CA PHE A 380 17.27 14.16 -32.88
C PHE A 380 15.95 14.11 -33.67
N ALA A 381 15.64 12.96 -34.29
CA ALA A 381 14.37 12.76 -35.00
C ALA A 381 13.18 12.47 -34.06
N ARG A 382 13.45 12.02 -32.83
CA ARG A 382 12.46 11.51 -31.86
C ARG A 382 12.37 12.28 -30.54
N SER A 383 13.16 13.36 -30.39
CA SER A 383 13.08 14.33 -29.30
C SER A 383 13.14 15.76 -29.85
N THR A 384 12.40 16.71 -29.25
CA THR A 384 12.34 18.10 -29.75
C THR A 384 13.52 18.95 -29.25
N PHE A 385 14.71 18.71 -29.81
CA PHE A 385 15.89 19.55 -29.62
C PHE A 385 15.92 20.76 -30.58
N LEU A 386 16.36 21.92 -30.09
CA LEU A 386 16.46 23.18 -30.83
C LEU A 386 17.92 23.72 -30.81
N PRO A 387 18.91 23.01 -31.38
CA PRO A 387 20.33 23.38 -31.30
C PRO A 387 20.64 24.74 -31.92
N ASP A 388 19.91 25.15 -32.97
CA ASP A 388 20.00 26.50 -33.57
C ASP A 388 19.71 27.65 -32.58
N TRP A 389 18.94 27.39 -31.52
CA TRP A 389 18.63 28.37 -30.46
C TRP A 389 19.63 28.29 -29.31
N GLY A 390 20.35 27.16 -29.23
CA GLY A 390 21.41 26.84 -28.28
C GLY A 390 22.77 27.45 -28.61
N TRP A 391 23.80 27.06 -27.88
CA TRP A 391 25.19 27.49 -28.07
C TRP A 391 26.16 26.56 -27.35
N ASP A 392 27.38 26.39 -27.88
CA ASP A 392 28.47 25.67 -27.21
C ASP A 392 29.35 26.66 -26.42
N MET A 393 29.45 26.51 -25.09
CA MET A 393 30.24 27.39 -24.22
C MET A 393 31.68 26.92 -23.98
N GLU A 394 32.01 25.68 -24.33
CA GLU A 394 33.35 25.10 -24.17
C GLU A 394 34.22 25.39 -25.40
N ASP A 395 33.69 25.15 -26.60
CA ASP A 395 34.34 25.50 -27.87
C ASP A 395 33.97 26.91 -28.37
N ASN A 396 32.94 27.52 -27.77
CA ASN A 396 32.45 28.89 -28.03
C ASN A 396 31.95 29.12 -29.47
N ASP A 397 31.12 28.20 -29.98
CA ASP A 397 30.46 28.33 -31.29
C ASP A 397 28.97 27.92 -31.34
N THR A 398 28.43 27.87 -32.55
CA THR A 398 27.00 27.70 -32.86
C THR A 398 26.47 26.27 -32.77
N ASP A 399 27.31 25.25 -32.57
CA ASP A 399 26.96 23.84 -32.70
C ASP A 399 27.03 23.10 -31.34
N PRO A 400 25.96 23.11 -30.52
CA PRO A 400 25.94 22.47 -29.19
C PRO A 400 25.86 20.94 -29.25
N MET A 401 26.30 20.29 -30.33
CA MET A 401 26.38 18.84 -30.45
C MET A 401 27.30 18.27 -29.36
N ASP A 402 26.89 17.17 -28.74
CA ASP A 402 27.68 16.49 -27.71
C ASP A 402 28.93 15.83 -28.34
N GLU A 403 30.13 16.03 -27.78
CA GLU A 403 31.35 15.36 -28.25
C GLU A 403 31.41 13.89 -27.82
N GLU A 404 30.71 13.48 -26.77
CA GLU A 404 30.66 12.08 -26.33
C GLU A 404 29.98 11.19 -27.39
N PHE A 405 29.12 11.78 -28.24
CA PHE A 405 28.61 11.19 -29.48
C PHE A 405 29.73 10.79 -30.46
N LEU A 406 30.76 11.61 -30.60
CA LEU A 406 31.92 11.34 -31.46
C LEU A 406 32.88 10.29 -30.85
N LEU A 407 32.71 9.96 -29.57
CA LEU A 407 33.56 9.02 -28.81
C LEU A 407 32.91 7.63 -28.61
N SER A 408 31.64 7.45 -28.97
CA SER A 408 30.86 6.22 -28.72
C SER A 408 30.74 5.88 -27.22
N ASP A 409 30.70 6.90 -26.38
CA ASP A 409 30.52 6.84 -24.93
C ASP A 409 29.13 7.37 -24.53
N PHE A 410 28.71 7.18 -23.28
CA PHE A 410 27.39 7.61 -22.81
C PHE A 410 27.23 9.14 -22.84
N SER A 411 26.34 9.65 -23.70
CA SER A 411 25.98 11.07 -23.72
C SER A 411 24.91 11.41 -22.66
N HIS A 412 25.33 12.20 -21.68
CA HIS A 412 24.49 12.62 -20.55
C HIS A 412 23.47 13.70 -20.96
N GLY A 413 23.88 14.72 -21.73
CA GLY A 413 23.01 15.80 -22.19
C GLY A 413 21.89 15.36 -23.12
N ILE A 414 22.12 14.33 -23.96
CA ILE A 414 21.08 13.73 -24.80
C ILE A 414 20.04 13.02 -23.92
N HIS A 415 20.47 12.29 -22.88
CA HIS A 415 19.58 11.62 -21.91
C HIS A 415 18.72 12.61 -21.13
N VAL A 416 19.38 13.60 -20.50
CA VAL A 416 18.76 14.67 -19.73
C VAL A 416 17.77 15.49 -20.56
N GLY A 417 18.10 15.78 -21.83
CA GLY A 417 17.20 16.49 -22.74
C GLY A 417 16.03 15.64 -23.24
N SER A 418 16.27 14.36 -23.54
CA SER A 418 15.23 13.45 -24.04
C SER A 418 14.20 13.10 -22.96
N THR A 419 14.62 13.00 -21.69
CA THR A 419 13.72 12.83 -20.52
C THR A 419 12.59 13.88 -20.49
N ILE A 420 12.82 15.08 -21.03
CA ILE A 420 11.80 16.14 -21.14
C ILE A 420 11.08 16.10 -22.50
N ALA A 421 11.82 15.96 -23.60
CA ALA A 421 11.34 16.35 -24.94
C ALA A 421 11.17 15.21 -25.95
N MET A 422 11.20 13.94 -25.52
CA MET A 422 10.77 12.80 -26.35
C MET A 422 9.35 13.03 -26.91
N LEU A 423 9.12 12.54 -28.13
CA LEU A 423 7.85 12.68 -28.83
C LEU A 423 6.87 11.58 -28.38
N ASN A 424 5.62 11.98 -28.13
CA ASN A 424 4.49 11.06 -28.04
C ASN A 424 4.00 10.78 -29.47
N ASP A 425 4.61 9.80 -30.15
CA ASP A 425 4.38 9.55 -31.59
C ASP A 425 4.07 8.08 -31.96
N GLY A 426 3.97 7.20 -30.97
CA GLY A 426 3.57 5.79 -31.11
C GLY A 426 4.71 4.86 -31.55
N LEU A 427 5.98 5.26 -31.36
CA LEU A 427 7.14 4.50 -31.86
C LEU A 427 7.95 3.80 -30.75
N ASP A 428 8.40 4.56 -29.76
CA ASP A 428 9.33 4.07 -28.72
C ASP A 428 8.78 4.43 -27.33
N GLY A 429 9.02 5.63 -26.82
CA GLY A 429 8.63 6.04 -25.47
C GLY A 429 8.24 7.51 -25.38
N ASN A 430 7.44 7.83 -24.36
CA ASN A 430 6.77 9.11 -24.17
C ASN A 430 7.70 10.23 -23.65
N GLY A 431 7.22 11.47 -23.75
CA GLY A 431 7.85 12.67 -23.20
C GLY A 431 6.84 13.78 -22.84
N MET A 432 7.33 14.86 -22.24
CA MET A 432 6.49 15.84 -21.51
C MET A 432 5.81 16.90 -22.39
N GLY A 433 5.74 16.70 -23.72
CA GLY A 433 5.20 17.71 -24.65
C GLY A 433 5.96 19.04 -24.66
N ALA A 434 7.22 19.06 -24.24
CA ALA A 434 8.08 20.24 -24.15
C ALA A 434 9.27 20.18 -25.14
N ARG A 435 10.11 21.23 -25.17
CA ARG A 435 11.23 21.40 -26.12
C ARG A 435 12.52 21.75 -25.39
N ILE A 436 13.65 21.23 -25.88
CA ILE A 436 14.97 21.56 -25.34
C ILE A 436 15.67 22.62 -26.18
N THR A 437 16.15 23.67 -25.53
CA THR A 437 17.26 24.50 -26.03
C THR A 437 18.55 24.02 -25.36
N PRO A 438 19.43 23.29 -26.07
CA PRO A 438 20.66 22.74 -25.50
C PRO A 438 21.74 23.83 -25.41
N ILE A 439 22.47 23.87 -24.29
CA ILE A 439 23.59 24.78 -24.08
C ILE A 439 24.74 23.94 -23.55
N ARG A 440 25.71 23.61 -24.41
CA ARG A 440 26.83 22.74 -24.03
C ARG A 440 27.76 23.48 -23.07
N VAL A 441 27.92 22.96 -21.86
CA VAL A 441 28.78 23.48 -20.78
C VAL A 441 29.59 22.38 -20.08
N CYS A 442 29.47 21.13 -20.55
CA CYS A 442 30.15 19.96 -20.00
C CYS A 442 30.80 19.11 -21.11
N TYR A 443 31.74 18.27 -20.69
CA TYR A 443 32.46 17.29 -21.49
C TYR A 443 32.80 16.08 -20.61
N GLN A 444 33.33 15.00 -21.20
CA GLN A 444 33.67 13.70 -20.58
C GLN A 444 34.44 13.73 -19.22
N GLY A 445 34.99 14.88 -18.79
CA GLY A 445 35.72 15.06 -17.53
C GLY A 445 35.13 16.07 -16.54
N GLY A 446 33.98 16.67 -16.83
CA GLY A 446 33.31 17.67 -15.98
C GLY A 446 32.75 18.87 -16.75
N CYS A 447 32.31 19.90 -16.03
CA CYS A 447 31.70 21.10 -16.61
C CYS A 447 32.61 22.33 -16.49
N GLY A 448 32.67 23.13 -17.56
CA GLY A 448 33.50 24.31 -17.69
C GLY A 448 32.76 25.61 -17.41
N ASN A 449 32.52 26.41 -18.45
CA ASN A 449 32.21 27.83 -18.32
C ASN A 449 30.72 28.15 -18.11
N THR A 450 30.12 27.47 -17.15
CA THR A 450 28.71 27.63 -16.73
C THR A 450 28.30 29.08 -16.43
N TYR A 451 29.24 29.97 -16.04
CA TYR A 451 28.90 31.37 -15.76
C TYR A 451 28.60 32.19 -17.02
N ASP A 452 29.36 32.03 -18.12
CA ASP A 452 29.01 32.68 -19.40
C ASP A 452 27.70 32.13 -19.97
N ALA A 453 27.36 30.85 -19.70
CA ALA A 453 26.05 30.30 -20.05
C ALA A 453 24.90 31.05 -19.36
N TYR A 454 25.03 31.37 -18.07
CA TYR A 454 24.02 32.18 -17.36
C TYR A 454 23.91 33.60 -17.93
N LEU A 455 25.01 34.19 -18.41
CA LEU A 455 25.01 35.49 -19.08
C LEU A 455 24.32 35.41 -20.47
N PHE A 456 24.61 34.38 -21.26
CA PHE A 456 23.96 34.10 -22.55
C PHE A 456 22.44 33.91 -22.41
N VAL A 457 21.98 33.25 -21.35
CA VAL A 457 20.53 33.10 -21.09
C VAL A 457 19.90 34.42 -20.63
N ASN A 458 20.61 35.22 -19.82
CA ASN A 458 20.11 36.52 -19.34
C ASN A 458 20.06 37.60 -20.45
N GLY A 459 20.84 37.45 -21.52
CA GLY A 459 21.05 38.51 -22.52
C GLY A 459 22.16 39.50 -22.17
N ASP A 460 23.09 39.10 -21.29
CA ASP A 460 24.26 39.88 -20.91
C ASP A 460 25.40 39.75 -21.93
N ALA A 461 26.34 40.72 -21.89
CA ALA A 461 27.60 40.62 -22.63
C ALA A 461 28.47 39.47 -22.10
N ASN A 462 28.66 38.45 -22.94
CA ASN A 462 29.32 37.17 -22.65
C ASN A 462 30.25 36.75 -23.81
N GLN A 463 31.02 35.67 -23.64
CA GLN A 463 32.06 35.26 -24.59
C GLN A 463 31.57 34.81 -25.99
N SER A 464 30.31 34.39 -26.15
CA SER A 464 29.72 34.09 -27.47
C SER A 464 29.54 35.35 -28.33
N ASN A 465 29.43 36.52 -27.70
CA ASN A 465 28.97 37.78 -28.30
C ASN A 465 27.51 37.75 -28.81
N THR A 466 26.72 36.75 -28.42
CA THR A 466 25.27 36.62 -28.70
C THR A 466 24.51 36.10 -27.47
N TYR A 467 23.22 35.80 -27.59
CA TYR A 467 22.34 35.38 -26.49
C TYR A 467 21.11 34.66 -27.03
N PHE A 468 20.40 33.91 -26.18
CA PHE A 468 19.24 33.07 -26.55
C PHE A 468 18.28 33.76 -27.53
N LYS A 469 17.80 34.96 -27.20
CA LYS A 469 16.81 35.68 -28.05
C LYS A 469 17.37 36.18 -29.38
N GLU A 470 18.67 36.34 -29.51
CA GLU A 470 19.32 36.68 -30.79
C GLU A 470 19.51 35.42 -31.66
N ARG A 471 19.87 34.29 -31.04
CA ARG A 471 19.89 32.97 -31.72
C ARG A 471 18.51 32.58 -32.27
N VAL A 472 17.45 32.75 -31.47
CA VAL A 472 16.06 32.58 -31.95
C VAL A 472 15.72 33.57 -33.08
N ALA A 473 16.13 34.84 -32.97
CA ALA A 473 15.85 35.86 -33.98
C ALA A 473 16.50 35.53 -35.33
N ASP A 474 17.76 35.13 -35.33
CA ASP A 474 18.51 34.74 -36.53
C ASP A 474 17.94 33.46 -37.17
N ASN A 475 17.61 32.44 -36.37
CA ASN A 475 16.98 31.20 -36.84
C ASN A 475 15.59 31.46 -37.47
N GLN A 476 14.76 32.31 -36.84
CA GLN A 476 13.45 32.70 -37.36
C GLN A 476 13.51 33.74 -38.49
N GLY A 477 14.67 34.36 -38.73
CA GLY A 477 14.86 35.42 -39.74
C GLY A 477 14.16 36.74 -39.40
N VAL A 478 13.95 37.04 -38.11
CA VAL A 478 13.23 38.22 -37.60
C VAL A 478 14.14 39.13 -36.77
N PRO A 479 13.80 40.42 -36.56
CA PRO A 479 14.49 41.23 -35.55
C PRO A 479 14.19 40.72 -34.13
N VAL A 480 15.18 40.78 -33.22
CA VAL A 480 15.01 40.38 -31.80
C VAL A 480 13.78 41.00 -31.12
N SER A 481 13.40 42.23 -31.50
CA SER A 481 12.20 42.92 -30.99
C SER A 481 10.86 42.31 -31.45
N GLN A 482 10.88 41.23 -32.22
CA GLN A 482 9.71 40.43 -32.64
C GLN A 482 9.74 39.00 -32.06
N VAL A 483 10.82 38.60 -31.37
CA VAL A 483 10.90 37.28 -30.73
C VAL A 483 9.99 37.23 -29.50
N THR A 484 8.96 36.40 -29.58
CA THR A 484 8.04 36.09 -28.47
C THR A 484 8.49 34.91 -27.63
N GLU A 485 9.39 34.08 -28.15
CA GLU A 485 9.92 32.89 -27.46
C GLU A 485 10.62 33.27 -26.14
N LYS A 486 10.43 32.39 -25.15
CA LYS A 486 10.97 32.49 -23.79
C LYS A 486 11.42 31.11 -23.33
N LEU A 487 12.51 31.06 -22.56
CA LEU A 487 12.79 29.90 -21.72
C LEU A 487 11.85 29.96 -20.52
N HIS A 488 11.16 28.85 -20.27
CA HIS A 488 10.20 28.73 -19.15
C HIS A 488 10.94 28.30 -17.88
N SER A 489 11.81 27.31 -18.04
CA SER A 489 12.68 26.75 -17.02
C SER A 489 14.10 26.51 -17.56
N ILE A 490 15.04 26.24 -16.67
CA ILE A 490 16.40 25.79 -16.96
C ILE A 490 16.66 24.53 -16.14
N ASN A 491 17.27 23.52 -16.77
CA ASN A 491 17.85 22.37 -16.10
C ASN A 491 19.38 22.48 -16.03
N MET A 492 19.96 22.14 -14.86
CA MET A 492 21.40 22.01 -14.62
C MET A 492 21.68 20.71 -13.87
N SER A 493 21.83 19.60 -14.61
CA SER A 493 22.09 18.25 -14.06
C SER A 493 23.56 18.03 -13.64
N TYR A 494 24.22 19.08 -13.15
CA TYR A 494 25.60 19.10 -12.70
C TYR A 494 25.73 19.74 -11.31
N GLY A 495 26.80 19.40 -10.58
CA GLY A 495 27.09 19.96 -9.26
C GLY A 495 28.58 20.00 -8.94
N GLY A 496 28.97 20.97 -8.11
CA GLY A 496 30.36 21.19 -7.72
C GLY A 496 30.53 22.16 -6.54
N GLY A 497 31.75 22.67 -6.37
CA GLY A 497 32.09 23.59 -5.28
C GLY A 497 31.61 25.02 -5.51
N GLY A 498 31.07 25.66 -4.47
CA GLY A 498 30.57 27.03 -4.54
C GLY A 498 30.20 27.62 -3.19
N SER A 499 29.40 28.69 -3.20
CA SER A 499 28.73 29.26 -2.03
C SER A 499 27.47 30.01 -2.46
N GLN A 500 26.49 30.15 -1.56
CA GLN A 500 25.31 31.01 -1.75
C GLN A 500 25.64 32.46 -2.13
N THR A 501 26.84 32.93 -1.74
CA THR A 501 27.36 34.28 -2.02
C THR A 501 28.22 34.36 -3.29
N SER A 502 28.35 33.28 -4.05
CA SER A 502 29.06 33.25 -5.32
C SER A 502 28.37 34.10 -6.38
N GLN A 503 29.13 34.60 -7.37
CA GLN A 503 28.54 35.36 -8.48
C GLN A 503 27.63 34.48 -9.36
N ALA A 504 27.88 33.16 -9.40
CA ALA A 504 26.97 32.18 -9.99
C ALA A 504 25.58 32.24 -9.34
N CYS A 505 25.47 32.05 -8.02
CA CYS A 505 24.17 32.14 -7.33
C CYS A 505 23.50 33.51 -7.50
N VAL A 506 24.28 34.61 -7.51
CA VAL A 506 23.74 35.96 -7.73
C VAL A 506 23.17 36.12 -9.16
N LYS A 507 23.81 35.57 -10.18
CA LYS A 507 23.31 35.61 -11.57
C LYS A 507 22.14 34.67 -11.79
N LEU A 508 22.12 33.49 -11.16
CA LEU A 508 20.97 32.58 -11.17
C LEU A 508 19.73 33.19 -10.49
N ALA A 509 19.92 33.97 -9.41
CA ALA A 509 18.85 34.78 -8.81
C ALA A 509 18.32 35.87 -9.75
N GLU A 510 19.17 36.42 -10.63
CA GLU A 510 18.74 37.38 -11.65
C GLU A 510 17.92 36.70 -12.77
N LEU A 511 18.29 35.50 -13.21
CA LEU A 511 17.47 34.68 -14.13
C LEU A 511 16.10 34.35 -13.52
N SER A 512 16.10 33.98 -12.24
CA SER A 512 14.91 33.67 -11.44
C SER A 512 13.98 34.88 -11.30
N GLU A 513 14.52 36.07 -11.02
CA GLU A 513 13.76 37.33 -11.00
C GLU A 513 13.34 37.81 -12.40
N ASN A 514 14.06 37.46 -13.46
CA ASN A 514 13.62 37.65 -14.85
C ASN A 514 12.54 36.62 -15.27
N GLY A 515 12.17 35.70 -14.37
CA GLY A 515 11.02 34.82 -14.52
C GLY A 515 11.33 33.49 -15.21
N ILE A 516 12.57 33.01 -15.15
CA ILE A 516 12.94 31.66 -15.59
C ILE A 516 13.03 30.75 -14.35
N LEU A 517 12.34 29.61 -14.34
CA LEU A 517 12.39 28.68 -13.20
C LEU A 517 13.68 27.84 -13.29
N VAL A 518 14.65 28.12 -12.43
CA VAL A 518 15.98 27.50 -12.47
C VAL A 518 16.01 26.25 -11.60
N VAL A 519 16.41 25.11 -12.15
CA VAL A 519 16.36 23.77 -11.53
C VAL A 519 17.74 23.11 -11.62
N SER A 520 18.14 22.36 -10.59
CA SER A 520 19.43 21.65 -10.56
C SER A 520 19.43 20.43 -9.64
N SER A 521 20.16 19.39 -10.05
CA SER A 521 20.40 18.16 -9.28
C SER A 521 21.05 18.43 -7.92
N SER A 522 20.51 17.87 -6.83
CA SER A 522 21.11 18.00 -5.49
C SER A 522 22.46 17.26 -5.34
N GLY A 523 22.73 16.30 -6.22
CA GLY A 523 23.98 15.54 -6.31
C GLY A 523 23.86 14.10 -5.82
N ASN A 524 24.87 13.29 -6.15
CA ASN A 524 24.89 11.85 -5.86
C ASN A 524 25.93 11.52 -4.78
N SER A 525 25.89 12.23 -3.64
CA SER A 525 26.86 12.09 -2.55
C SER A 525 26.25 11.71 -1.19
N GLY A 526 24.96 11.39 -1.15
CA GLY A 526 24.28 10.84 0.02
C GLY A 526 24.11 11.82 1.19
N ILE A 527 24.14 11.28 2.40
CA ILE A 527 23.63 11.98 3.58
C ILE A 527 24.48 13.21 3.93
N GLY A 528 23.85 14.39 4.00
CA GLY A 528 24.45 15.65 4.44
C GLY A 528 25.32 16.37 3.39
N SER A 529 25.35 15.93 2.13
CA SER A 529 26.16 16.58 1.08
C SER A 529 25.47 17.80 0.47
N ILE A 530 26.25 18.87 0.26
CA ILE A 530 25.80 20.19 -0.22
C ILE A 530 26.59 20.56 -1.47
N GLY A 531 25.92 20.64 -2.62
CA GLY A 531 26.48 21.02 -3.92
C GLY A 531 25.95 22.35 -4.45
N TYR A 532 26.68 22.97 -5.39
CA TYR A 532 26.25 24.15 -6.13
C TYR A 532 26.32 23.85 -7.64
N PRO A 533 25.39 24.36 -8.48
CA PRO A 533 24.46 25.46 -8.21
C PRO A 533 23.16 25.12 -7.46
N SER A 534 22.83 23.84 -7.22
CA SER A 534 21.59 23.44 -6.53
C SER A 534 21.35 24.15 -5.19
N SER A 535 22.36 24.27 -4.31
CA SER A 535 22.22 25.00 -3.03
C SER A 535 22.22 26.55 -3.14
N CYS A 536 21.92 27.12 -4.30
CA CYS A 536 21.76 28.57 -4.48
C CYS A 536 20.33 29.02 -4.06
N PRO A 537 20.13 30.15 -3.35
CA PRO A 537 18.83 30.48 -2.69
C PRO A 537 17.61 30.80 -3.58
N THR A 538 17.65 30.51 -4.88
CA THR A 538 16.60 30.76 -5.88
C THR A 538 16.65 29.74 -7.04
N VAL A 539 17.26 28.58 -6.77
CA VAL A 539 17.42 27.44 -7.68
C VAL A 539 16.75 26.27 -6.99
N TYR A 540 15.90 25.54 -7.70
CA TYR A 540 15.27 24.34 -7.16
C TYR A 540 16.28 23.19 -7.10
N SER A 541 16.61 22.75 -5.89
CA SER A 541 17.54 21.64 -5.62
C SER A 541 16.76 20.34 -5.55
N ILE A 542 16.95 19.48 -6.55
CA ILE A 542 16.10 18.30 -6.77
C ILE A 542 16.71 17.03 -6.21
N GLY A 543 15.98 16.36 -5.30
CA GLY A 543 16.28 15.01 -4.82
C GLY A 543 15.81 13.92 -5.79
N ALA A 544 16.45 12.74 -5.75
CA ALA A 544 16.09 11.57 -6.54
C ALA A 544 15.28 10.53 -5.75
N THR A 545 14.27 9.94 -6.40
CA THR A 545 13.51 8.76 -5.94
C THR A 545 13.64 7.55 -6.88
N ASN A 546 13.43 6.35 -6.34
CA ASN A 546 13.29 5.09 -7.09
C ASN A 546 11.81 4.71 -7.29
N GLY A 547 11.52 3.52 -7.84
CA GLY A 547 10.17 3.07 -8.20
C GLY A 547 9.23 2.72 -7.04
N THR A 548 9.58 3.11 -5.81
CA THR A 548 8.70 2.97 -4.63
C THR A 548 8.58 4.28 -3.84
N ASP A 549 8.75 5.41 -4.53
CA ASP A 549 8.80 6.80 -4.02
C ASP A 549 9.97 7.09 -3.06
N ARG A 550 10.67 6.05 -2.59
CA ARG A 550 11.75 6.16 -1.62
C ARG A 550 12.91 6.95 -2.21
N ARG A 551 13.55 7.79 -1.37
CA ARG A 551 14.76 8.55 -1.74
C ARG A 551 15.90 7.59 -2.10
N SER A 552 16.29 7.54 -3.38
CA SER A 552 17.34 6.65 -3.91
C SER A 552 18.62 6.72 -3.07
N SER A 553 19.31 5.61 -2.88
CA SER A 553 20.38 5.45 -1.88
C SER A 553 21.44 6.56 -1.92
N TYR A 554 21.84 6.95 -3.13
CA TYR A 554 22.89 7.94 -3.44
C TYR A 554 22.46 9.41 -3.35
N SER A 555 21.16 9.71 -3.31
CA SER A 555 20.61 11.08 -3.41
C SER A 555 21.11 11.98 -2.27
N SER A 556 21.66 13.15 -2.58
CA SER A 556 22.14 14.11 -1.58
C SER A 556 21.01 14.55 -0.65
N THR A 557 21.17 14.38 0.67
CA THR A 557 20.21 14.92 1.67
C THR A 557 20.78 16.18 2.31
N ASN A 558 20.03 17.29 2.34
CA ASN A 558 20.44 18.55 2.97
C ASN A 558 19.29 19.55 3.15
N GLN A 559 19.55 20.63 3.91
CA GLN A 559 18.59 21.70 4.21
C GLN A 559 18.20 22.63 3.04
N TYR A 560 18.54 22.27 1.80
CA TYR A 560 18.21 23.03 0.59
C TYR A 560 17.42 22.21 -0.43
N ILE A 561 17.10 20.93 -0.18
CA ILE A 561 16.19 20.18 -1.07
C ILE A 561 14.83 20.88 -1.08
N ASP A 562 14.41 21.37 -2.26
CA ASP A 562 13.09 21.98 -2.40
C ASP A 562 12.03 20.89 -2.57
N PHE A 563 12.27 19.93 -3.45
CA PHE A 563 11.38 18.79 -3.72
C PHE A 563 12.14 17.66 -4.43
N ALA A 564 11.49 16.51 -4.64
CA ALA A 564 12.04 15.35 -5.32
C ALA A 564 11.37 15.06 -6.67
N ALA A 565 12.05 14.25 -7.48
CA ALA A 565 11.54 13.72 -8.75
C ALA A 565 12.21 12.36 -9.07
N PRO A 566 11.69 11.60 -10.05
CA PRO A 566 12.23 10.30 -10.45
C PRO A 566 13.70 10.40 -10.87
N GLY A 567 14.59 9.78 -10.08
CA GLY A 567 16.01 9.72 -10.37
C GLY A 567 16.54 8.32 -10.61
N GLY A 568 15.79 7.30 -10.18
CA GLY A 568 16.03 5.88 -10.43
C GLY A 568 17.11 5.22 -9.57
N GLU A 569 17.33 3.92 -9.76
CA GLU A 569 18.32 3.10 -9.06
C GLU A 569 18.63 1.82 -9.89
N TYR A 570 19.87 1.32 -9.87
CA TYR A 570 20.22 0.00 -10.44
C TYR A 570 19.76 -1.13 -9.51
N SER A 571 18.46 -1.18 -9.26
CA SER A 571 17.75 -2.22 -8.53
C SER A 571 16.27 -2.10 -8.87
N ASP A 572 15.63 -3.23 -9.15
CA ASP A 572 14.19 -3.37 -9.12
C ASP A 572 13.70 -3.27 -7.64
N TRP A 573 13.02 -2.17 -7.29
CA TRP A 573 12.31 -2.05 -6.00
C TRP A 573 10.80 -2.29 -6.14
N ASN A 574 10.25 -2.20 -7.35
CA ASN A 574 8.81 -2.20 -7.59
C ASN A 574 8.25 -3.64 -7.83
N GLY A 575 9.10 -4.56 -8.30
CA GLY A 575 8.81 -5.98 -8.56
C GLY A 575 8.54 -6.35 -10.03
N ASP A 576 8.66 -5.42 -10.98
CA ASP A 576 8.30 -5.64 -12.40
C ASP A 576 9.34 -6.41 -13.24
N GLY A 577 10.52 -6.71 -12.66
CA GLY A 577 11.60 -7.42 -13.33
C GLY A 577 12.57 -6.52 -14.11
N VAL A 578 12.47 -5.20 -13.98
CA VAL A 578 13.34 -4.20 -14.59
C VAL A 578 14.00 -3.35 -13.49
N ASP A 579 15.29 -2.98 -13.64
CA ASP A 579 15.89 -1.99 -12.74
C ASP A 579 15.11 -0.66 -12.84
N ASP A 580 14.79 -0.02 -11.71
CA ASP A 580 14.06 1.26 -11.61
C ASP A 580 14.86 2.44 -12.19
N LEU A 581 15.20 2.43 -13.47
CA LEU A 581 16.01 3.46 -14.12
C LEU A 581 15.13 4.46 -14.85
N VAL A 582 15.65 5.67 -15.04
CA VAL A 582 15.03 6.64 -15.95
C VAL A 582 15.49 6.31 -17.36
N TYR A 583 14.58 5.76 -18.17
CA TYR A 583 14.84 5.43 -19.57
C TYR A 583 14.51 6.63 -20.48
N ALA A 584 15.54 7.10 -21.19
CA ALA A 584 15.42 8.13 -22.23
C ALA A 584 16.47 7.86 -23.32
N TYR A 585 16.36 8.50 -24.49
CA TYR A 585 17.41 8.34 -25.51
C TYR A 585 18.76 8.84 -25.01
N ALA A 586 19.80 8.04 -25.20
CA ALA A 586 21.18 8.46 -25.05
C ALA A 586 22.03 7.78 -26.12
N TYR A 587 23.05 8.47 -26.60
CA TYR A 587 24.01 7.81 -27.49
C TYR A 587 24.93 6.91 -26.68
N TRP A 588 25.01 5.63 -27.08
CA TRP A 588 26.01 4.67 -26.61
C TRP A 588 26.11 3.48 -27.59
N GLU A 589 26.43 3.74 -28.87
CA GLU A 589 26.32 2.77 -29.99
C GLU A 589 26.78 1.33 -29.64
N ASN A 590 27.93 1.20 -28.98
CA ASN A 590 28.49 -0.10 -28.62
C ASN A 590 27.60 -0.88 -27.62
N TYR A 591 27.00 -0.20 -26.64
CA TYR A 591 26.02 -0.80 -25.71
C TYR A 591 24.69 -1.08 -26.42
N VAL A 592 24.17 -0.10 -27.18
CA VAL A 592 22.92 -0.24 -27.95
C VAL A 592 22.94 -1.49 -28.84
N MET A 593 24.02 -1.67 -29.61
CA MET A 593 24.12 -2.73 -30.62
C MET A 593 24.51 -4.12 -30.08
N ASN A 594 25.14 -4.21 -28.90
CA ASN A 594 25.64 -5.48 -28.35
C ASN A 594 25.01 -5.92 -27.02
N SER A 595 24.29 -5.02 -26.33
CA SER A 595 23.70 -5.26 -25.00
C SER A 595 22.23 -4.84 -24.91
N ASN A 596 21.81 -3.75 -25.58
CA ASN A 596 20.44 -3.23 -25.52
C ASN A 596 19.53 -3.71 -26.67
N ASN A 597 19.93 -4.76 -27.40
CA ASN A 597 19.21 -5.34 -28.54
C ASN A 597 18.82 -4.34 -29.67
N GLY A 598 19.49 -3.20 -29.78
CA GLY A 598 19.17 -2.13 -30.73
C GLY A 598 18.15 -1.09 -30.24
N ASN A 599 17.70 -1.16 -28.97
CA ASN A 599 16.94 -0.10 -28.34
C ASN A 599 17.85 1.12 -28.06
N PHE A 600 17.41 2.31 -28.45
CA PHE A 600 18.14 3.57 -28.25
C PHE A 600 17.75 4.28 -26.94
N MET A 601 16.68 3.87 -26.26
CA MET A 601 16.38 4.27 -24.89
C MET A 601 17.32 3.54 -23.93
N ILE A 602 18.02 4.28 -23.07
CA ILE A 602 18.97 3.76 -22.09
C ILE A 602 18.53 4.17 -20.69
N GLY A 603 18.43 3.20 -19.78
CA GLY A 603 18.18 3.46 -18.37
C GLY A 603 19.40 4.07 -17.71
N ALA A 604 19.20 5.16 -16.97
CA ALA A 604 20.24 5.78 -16.12
C ALA A 604 19.67 6.14 -14.75
N GLN A 605 20.55 6.25 -13.74
CA GLN A 605 20.20 6.75 -12.41
C GLN A 605 21.00 7.98 -11.99
N GLY A 606 20.33 8.91 -11.31
CA GLY A 606 20.96 10.07 -10.68
C GLY A 606 19.98 11.17 -10.31
N THR A 607 20.39 12.08 -9.42
CA THR A 607 19.72 13.39 -9.26
C THR A 607 19.77 14.21 -10.55
N SER A 608 20.73 13.89 -11.44
CA SER A 608 20.80 14.34 -12.82
C SER A 608 19.63 13.92 -13.71
N MET A 609 18.89 12.85 -13.35
CA MET A 609 17.69 12.37 -14.04
C MET A 609 16.40 12.88 -13.35
N ALA A 610 16.45 13.14 -12.03
CA ALA A 610 15.37 13.82 -11.32
C ALA A 610 15.22 15.30 -11.73
N SER A 611 16.35 16.01 -11.88
CA SER A 611 16.38 17.42 -12.28
C SER A 611 15.62 17.75 -13.58
N PRO A 612 15.75 16.98 -14.69
CA PRO A 612 14.99 17.24 -15.91
C PRO A 612 13.48 17.02 -15.75
N HIS A 613 13.02 16.01 -15.00
CA HIS A 613 11.57 15.86 -14.69
C HIS A 613 11.02 17.12 -14.04
N ALA A 614 11.68 17.58 -12.98
CA ALA A 614 11.34 18.83 -12.28
C ALA A 614 11.36 20.05 -13.21
N ALA A 615 12.35 20.16 -14.10
CA ALA A 615 12.46 21.27 -15.05
C ALA A 615 11.37 21.25 -16.14
N GLY A 616 10.98 20.08 -16.63
CA GLY A 616 9.89 19.91 -17.59
C GLY A 616 8.53 20.24 -16.98
N ILE A 617 8.21 19.64 -15.84
CA ILE A 617 6.94 19.82 -15.12
C ILE A 617 6.75 21.28 -14.67
N LEU A 618 7.78 21.93 -14.11
CA LEU A 618 7.72 23.38 -13.81
C LEU A 618 7.57 24.23 -15.08
N GLY A 619 8.11 23.80 -16.23
CA GLY A 619 7.89 24.43 -17.52
C GLY A 619 6.43 24.36 -17.99
N LEU A 620 5.79 23.19 -17.83
CA LEU A 620 4.37 22.94 -18.12
C LEU A 620 3.44 23.77 -17.23
N ILE A 621 3.61 23.73 -15.90
CA ILE A 621 2.81 24.50 -14.95
C ILE A 621 2.89 26.01 -15.24
N LYS A 622 4.10 26.50 -15.51
CA LYS A 622 4.33 27.90 -15.89
C LYS A 622 3.66 28.27 -17.21
N TYR A 623 3.76 27.41 -18.23
CA TYR A 623 3.07 27.62 -19.50
C TYR A 623 1.55 27.61 -19.33
N TYR A 624 1.01 26.71 -18.51
CA TYR A 624 -0.43 26.67 -18.21
C TYR A 624 -0.90 27.97 -17.55
N TYR A 625 -0.20 28.43 -16.52
CA TYR A 625 -0.50 29.70 -15.84
C TYR A 625 -0.39 30.91 -16.77
N GLU A 626 0.70 31.02 -17.54
CA GLU A 626 0.99 32.20 -18.36
C GLU A 626 0.25 32.23 -19.69
N GLU A 627 -0.05 31.07 -20.30
CA GLU A 627 -0.58 31.01 -21.66
C GLU A 627 -1.95 30.35 -21.81
N VAL A 628 -2.35 29.45 -20.91
CA VAL A 628 -3.62 28.68 -21.03
C VAL A 628 -4.69 29.20 -20.07
N ALA A 629 -4.50 29.04 -18.76
CA ALA A 629 -5.48 29.37 -17.73
C ALA A 629 -5.57 30.88 -17.44
N LYS A 630 -4.45 31.60 -17.53
CA LYS A 630 -4.35 33.07 -17.45
C LYS A 630 -5.18 33.74 -16.32
N PRO A 631 -5.09 33.26 -15.05
CA PRO A 631 -5.96 33.75 -13.96
C PRO A 631 -5.74 35.24 -13.61
N PHE A 632 -4.65 35.85 -14.06
CA PHE A 632 -4.40 37.29 -13.94
C PHE A 632 -5.28 38.15 -14.87
N GLU A 633 -5.93 37.59 -15.90
CA GLU A 633 -6.90 38.31 -16.73
C GLU A 633 -8.22 38.56 -16.00
N THR A 634 -8.63 37.64 -15.12
CA THR A 634 -9.80 37.80 -14.23
C THR A 634 -9.43 38.48 -12.91
N ASN A 635 -8.26 38.16 -12.34
CA ASN A 635 -7.78 38.71 -11.07
C ASN A 635 -6.44 39.46 -11.21
N THR A 636 -6.51 40.76 -11.46
CA THR A 636 -5.33 41.61 -11.73
C THR A 636 -4.40 41.87 -10.53
N SER A 637 -4.58 41.22 -9.37
CA SER A 637 -3.54 41.20 -8.32
C SER A 637 -2.56 40.03 -8.46
N LEU A 638 -2.85 39.05 -9.31
CA LEU A 638 -1.92 37.97 -9.64
C LEU A 638 -0.87 38.48 -10.66
N PRO A 639 0.40 38.05 -10.55
CA PRO A 639 1.45 38.46 -11.49
C PRO A 639 1.23 37.82 -12.87
N THR A 640 1.53 38.53 -13.96
CA THR A 640 1.43 37.99 -15.34
C THR A 640 2.60 37.08 -15.72
N VAL A 641 3.50 36.77 -14.78
CA VAL A 641 4.67 35.90 -14.95
C VAL A 641 4.83 35.11 -13.66
N LEU A 642 4.93 33.79 -13.75
CA LEU A 642 5.15 32.91 -12.60
C LEU A 642 6.66 32.84 -12.30
N LYS A 643 7.10 33.36 -11.16
CA LYS A 643 8.50 33.31 -10.69
C LYS A 643 8.71 32.34 -9.54
N TYR A 644 9.97 32.15 -9.15
CA TYR A 644 10.38 31.37 -7.97
C TYR A 644 9.58 31.71 -6.71
N THR A 645 9.38 33.00 -6.41
CA THR A 645 8.65 33.47 -5.21
C THR A 645 7.13 33.28 -5.25
N GLN A 646 6.58 32.68 -6.31
CA GLN A 646 5.20 32.18 -6.38
C GLN A 646 5.22 30.65 -6.20
N VAL A 647 6.11 29.97 -6.90
CA VAL A 647 6.27 28.51 -6.86
C VAL A 647 6.74 28.00 -5.49
N ASP A 648 7.66 28.68 -4.80
CA ASP A 648 8.02 28.40 -3.38
C ASP A 648 6.80 28.45 -2.45
N LYS A 649 5.90 29.42 -2.64
CA LYS A 649 4.66 29.53 -1.85
C LYS A 649 3.63 28.47 -2.22
N MET A 650 3.66 27.96 -3.44
CA MET A 650 2.82 26.84 -3.87
C MET A 650 3.33 25.50 -3.29
N LEU A 651 4.65 25.26 -3.30
CA LEU A 651 5.28 24.10 -2.64
C LEU A 651 4.93 24.06 -1.15
N ARG A 652 5.17 25.17 -0.43
CA ARG A 652 4.81 25.34 0.99
C ARG A 652 3.34 25.07 1.31
N ALA A 653 2.44 25.31 0.35
CA ALA A 653 0.99 25.17 0.50
C ALA A 653 0.43 23.85 -0.07
N ASN A 654 1.28 22.86 -0.37
CA ASN A 654 0.93 21.55 -0.93
C ASN A 654 0.22 21.61 -2.30
N LEU A 655 0.58 22.57 -3.15
CA LEU A 655 -0.05 22.80 -4.45
C LEU A 655 0.71 22.20 -5.65
N LEU A 656 1.89 21.60 -5.43
CA LEU A 656 2.81 21.17 -6.48
C LEU A 656 3.50 19.82 -6.24
N THR A 657 3.33 19.21 -5.07
CA THR A 657 4.06 18.02 -4.65
C THR A 657 3.17 17.08 -3.84
N ASN A 658 3.54 15.80 -3.75
CA ASN A 658 2.91 14.81 -2.88
C ASN A 658 3.83 14.41 -1.73
N ASP A 659 3.31 14.52 -0.50
CA ASP A 659 3.99 14.22 0.77
C ASP A 659 4.04 12.69 1.01
N VAL A 660 4.78 11.99 0.15
CA VAL A 660 4.90 10.52 0.16
C VAL A 660 5.50 9.93 1.45
N ASN A 661 6.13 10.79 2.28
CA ASN A 661 6.72 10.46 3.58
C ASN A 661 5.81 10.80 4.77
N LYS A 662 4.55 11.22 4.54
CA LYS A 662 3.56 11.55 5.57
C LYS A 662 3.38 10.45 6.63
N GLU A 663 3.53 9.20 6.20
CA GLU A 663 3.34 8.00 7.01
C GLU A 663 4.56 7.08 6.96
N ALA A 664 4.66 6.14 7.91
CA ALA A 664 5.79 5.23 7.99
C ALA A 664 5.63 4.11 6.95
N ARG A 665 6.69 3.80 6.22
CA ARG A 665 6.69 2.76 5.18
C ARG A 665 7.53 1.58 5.64
N ASP A 666 7.25 0.39 5.13
CA ASP A 666 8.10 -0.77 5.39
C ASP A 666 9.56 -0.48 4.99
N ASN A 667 10.47 -0.83 5.89
CA ASN A 667 11.91 -0.53 5.83
C ASN A 667 12.32 0.97 5.80
N ASP A 668 11.38 1.93 5.85
CA ASP A 668 11.65 3.31 6.32
C ASP A 668 10.74 3.63 7.54
N PRO A 669 11.14 3.19 8.75
CA PRO A 669 10.37 3.40 9.97
C PRO A 669 10.38 4.86 10.47
N THR A 670 10.84 5.81 9.64
CA THR A 670 10.82 7.24 9.94
C THR A 670 9.90 7.99 8.98
N ALA A 671 8.59 8.01 9.31
CA ALA A 671 7.67 8.99 8.74
C ALA A 671 8.27 10.40 8.89
N ARG A 672 8.28 11.16 7.79
CA ARG A 672 8.81 12.53 7.71
C ARG A 672 7.81 13.51 7.06
N PRO A 673 6.56 13.59 7.57
CA PRO A 673 5.54 14.45 7.00
C PRO A 673 6.00 15.89 6.77
N GLY A 674 5.67 16.43 5.60
CA GLY A 674 5.88 17.81 5.24
C GLY A 674 7.18 18.08 4.49
N TRP A 675 7.96 19.04 4.99
CA TRP A 675 9.30 19.29 4.45
C TRP A 675 10.35 18.48 5.21
N ASP A 676 11.14 17.67 4.51
CA ASP A 676 12.27 16.93 5.07
C ASP A 676 13.57 17.10 4.27
N GLU A 677 14.71 16.67 4.84
CA GLU A 677 16.02 16.79 4.16
C GLU A 677 16.28 15.74 3.06
N HIS A 678 15.38 14.78 2.85
CA HIS A 678 15.48 13.68 1.88
C HIS A 678 14.77 13.99 0.55
N LEU A 679 13.49 14.39 0.63
CA LEU A 679 12.59 14.66 -0.48
C LEU A 679 12.14 16.12 -0.57
N GLY A 680 12.49 16.99 0.39
CA GLY A 680 12.00 18.36 0.42
C GLY A 680 10.50 18.39 0.72
N PHE A 681 9.72 19.18 -0.04
CA PHE A 681 8.26 19.26 0.05
C PHE A 681 7.50 18.05 -0.56
N GLY A 682 8.19 16.93 -0.83
CA GLY A 682 7.62 15.74 -1.49
C GLY A 682 8.00 15.61 -2.97
N ILE A 683 7.39 14.66 -3.69
CA ILE A 683 7.64 14.44 -5.13
C ILE A 683 6.78 15.38 -5.97
N ILE A 684 7.34 16.00 -7.02
CA ILE A 684 6.60 16.94 -7.89
C ILE A 684 5.48 16.27 -8.69
N ASP A 685 4.32 16.91 -8.71
CA ASP A 685 3.09 16.44 -9.32
C ASP A 685 2.59 17.46 -10.37
N LEU A 686 2.42 17.01 -11.62
CA LEU A 686 1.91 17.86 -12.70
C LEU A 686 0.40 18.11 -12.57
N GLU A 687 -0.41 17.07 -12.38
CA GLU A 687 -1.87 17.16 -12.37
C GLU A 687 -2.37 18.06 -11.21
N LYS A 688 -1.88 17.84 -10.00
CA LYS A 688 -2.09 18.67 -8.80
C LYS A 688 -1.62 20.10 -9.03
N GLY A 689 -0.53 20.29 -9.77
CA GLY A 689 -0.05 21.60 -10.19
C GLY A 689 -1.04 22.32 -11.12
N LEU A 690 -1.59 21.64 -12.11
CA LEU A 690 -2.58 22.20 -13.03
C LEU A 690 -3.94 22.46 -12.34
N LYS A 691 -4.41 21.52 -11.51
CA LYS A 691 -5.56 21.70 -10.60
C LYS A 691 -5.39 22.94 -9.71
N SER A 692 -4.20 23.14 -9.14
CA SER A 692 -3.86 24.31 -8.33
C SER A 692 -3.89 25.63 -9.11
N ILE A 693 -3.43 25.66 -10.37
CA ILE A 693 -3.58 26.85 -11.22
C ILE A 693 -5.07 27.14 -11.51
N ASN A 694 -5.89 26.11 -11.71
CA ASN A 694 -7.34 26.27 -11.90
C ASN A 694 -8.04 26.81 -10.65
N ALA A 695 -7.54 26.54 -9.45
CA ALA A 695 -8.04 27.14 -8.21
C ALA A 695 -7.76 28.66 -8.08
N PHE A 696 -6.75 29.19 -8.78
CA PHE A 696 -6.60 30.65 -8.95
C PHE A 696 -7.60 31.21 -9.99
N ASN A 697 -7.92 30.44 -11.03
CA ASN A 697 -8.83 30.84 -12.11
C ASN A 697 -10.31 30.85 -11.67
N SER A 698 -10.72 29.87 -10.84
CA SER A 698 -12.04 29.84 -10.18
C SER A 698 -12.24 30.96 -9.16
N GLY A 699 -11.13 31.60 -8.73
CA GLY A 699 -11.12 32.65 -7.71
C GLY A 699 -11.11 32.13 -6.27
N TYR A 700 -10.89 30.83 -6.06
CA TYR A 700 -10.68 30.26 -4.72
C TYR A 700 -9.41 30.83 -4.08
N PHE A 701 -8.27 30.75 -4.79
CA PHE A 701 -7.04 31.43 -4.39
C PHE A 701 -6.93 32.81 -5.06
N THR A 702 -6.97 33.89 -4.28
CA THR A 702 -6.93 35.26 -4.81
C THR A 702 -5.55 35.92 -4.75
N SER A 703 -4.57 35.33 -4.06
CA SER A 703 -3.20 35.83 -3.93
C SER A 703 -2.24 34.74 -3.46
N PHE A 704 -1.04 34.67 -4.06
CA PHE A 704 0.06 33.82 -3.60
C PHE A 704 0.53 34.19 -2.17
N ASP A 705 0.38 35.45 -1.74
CA ASP A 705 0.79 35.90 -0.40
C ASP A 705 -0.16 35.44 0.72
N ASN A 706 -1.33 34.91 0.36
CA ASN A 706 -2.35 34.42 1.30
C ASN A 706 -2.46 32.89 1.36
N LEU A 707 -1.61 32.16 0.63
CA LEU A 707 -1.65 30.70 0.58
C LEU A 707 -1.42 30.09 1.98
N PRO A 708 -2.27 29.15 2.43
CA PRO A 708 -2.21 28.59 3.77
C PRO A 708 -1.08 27.57 3.93
N TYR A 709 -0.31 27.68 5.01
CA TYR A 709 0.66 26.65 5.46
C TYR A 709 1.06 26.88 6.92
N TYR A 710 1.78 25.93 7.53
CA TYR A 710 2.31 26.03 8.89
C TYR A 710 3.84 25.91 8.89
N GLU A 711 4.51 26.60 9.80
CA GLU A 711 5.97 26.50 10.02
C GLU A 711 6.29 26.00 11.43
N GLY A 712 7.17 25.00 11.53
CA GLY A 712 7.71 24.45 12.77
C GLY A 712 9.22 24.16 12.67
N PRO A 713 9.90 23.78 13.77
CA PRO A 713 11.29 23.37 13.73
C PRO A 713 11.43 21.88 13.39
N ALA A 714 12.28 21.52 12.45
CA ALA A 714 12.48 20.13 12.03
C ALA A 714 13.02 19.19 13.14
N LEU A 715 13.67 19.72 14.19
CA LEU A 715 14.28 18.90 15.25
C LEU A 715 14.18 19.53 16.65
N VAL A 716 13.82 18.70 17.63
CA VAL A 716 13.89 18.94 19.07
C VAL A 716 14.72 17.81 19.71
N SER A 717 15.53 18.11 20.72
CA SER A 717 16.28 17.09 21.46
C SER A 717 15.98 17.17 22.96
N LEU A 718 15.81 16.02 23.60
CA LEU A 718 15.51 15.90 25.03
C LEU A 718 16.69 15.22 25.74
N ASP A 719 17.15 15.79 26.85
CA ASP A 719 18.28 15.24 27.61
C ASP A 719 17.96 14.97 29.08
N ALA A 720 18.70 14.06 29.72
CA ALA A 720 18.47 13.67 31.11
C ALA A 720 18.71 14.81 32.13
N ALA A 721 19.34 15.92 31.77
CA ALA A 721 19.52 17.10 32.64
C ALA A 721 18.32 18.06 32.57
N SER A 722 17.60 18.10 31.43
CA SER A 722 16.27 18.70 31.30
C SER A 722 15.16 17.88 31.96
N SER A 723 15.47 16.66 32.45
CA SER A 723 14.50 15.60 32.79
C SER A 723 13.75 15.05 31.56
N TYR A 724 14.40 15.08 30.40
CA TYR A 724 13.87 14.79 29.07
C TYR A 724 12.65 15.66 28.72
N GLU A 725 12.81 16.98 28.70
CA GLU A 725 11.74 17.96 28.42
C GLU A 725 12.21 19.09 27.47
N GLY A 726 11.38 19.44 26.49
CA GLY A 726 11.64 20.48 25.48
C GLY A 726 10.37 21.19 25.01
N THR A 727 10.52 22.31 24.29
CA THR A 727 9.38 23.15 23.84
C THR A 727 9.60 23.75 22.46
N PHE A 728 8.55 23.82 21.65
CA PHE A 728 8.54 24.48 20.33
C PHE A 728 7.22 25.21 20.05
N THR A 729 7.06 25.78 18.86
CA THR A 729 5.84 26.50 18.45
C THR A 729 5.61 26.33 16.96
N LEU A 730 4.34 26.15 16.56
CA LEU A 730 3.90 26.16 15.17
C LEU A 730 3.30 27.52 14.80
N THR A 731 3.69 28.04 13.64
CA THR A 731 3.25 29.36 13.15
C THR A 731 2.40 29.19 11.89
N PRO A 732 1.09 29.52 11.92
CA PRO A 732 0.28 29.54 10.71
C PRO A 732 0.63 30.75 9.84
N ASN A 733 0.69 30.53 8.54
CA ASN A 733 0.88 31.52 7.49
C ASN A 733 -0.33 31.51 6.53
N GLY A 734 -0.55 32.62 5.83
CA GLY A 734 -1.67 32.77 4.90
C GLY A 734 -3.04 32.95 5.57
N ALA A 735 -4.10 32.67 4.81
CA ALA A 735 -5.49 32.76 5.25
C ALA A 735 -6.24 31.48 4.89
N ALA A 736 -6.07 30.45 5.71
CA ALA A 736 -6.80 29.20 5.56
C ALA A 736 -8.32 29.42 5.77
N GLY A 737 -9.15 28.69 5.03
CA GLY A 737 -10.62 28.79 5.13
C GLY A 737 -11.13 28.43 6.52
N ALA A 738 -12.40 28.71 6.82
CA ALA A 738 -12.97 28.50 8.15
C ALA A 738 -12.66 27.09 8.71
N GLY A 739 -12.88 26.06 7.88
CA GLY A 739 -12.64 24.66 8.21
C GLY A 739 -11.21 24.12 8.04
N PHE A 740 -10.19 24.98 7.90
CA PHE A 740 -8.78 24.57 7.83
C PHE A 740 -7.99 24.87 9.13
N ASN A 741 -8.64 25.42 10.16
CA ASN A 741 -7.95 25.91 11.37
C ASN A 741 -7.77 24.84 12.46
N THR A 742 -8.20 23.60 12.19
CA THR A 742 -8.01 22.46 13.07
C THR A 742 -6.57 21.94 12.92
N VAL A 743 -5.88 21.79 14.05
CA VAL A 743 -4.55 21.16 14.12
C VAL A 743 -4.69 19.90 14.95
N THR A 744 -4.54 18.74 14.33
CA THR A 744 -4.34 17.47 15.04
C THR A 744 -2.85 17.16 15.09
N TYR A 745 -2.45 16.27 16.00
CA TYR A 745 -1.08 15.80 16.06
C TYR A 745 -0.99 14.38 16.61
N THR A 746 -0.13 13.58 16.00
CA THR A 746 0.21 12.22 16.41
C THR A 746 1.68 12.14 16.79
N TYR A 747 2.01 11.21 17.68
CA TYR A 747 3.35 10.92 18.16
C TYR A 747 3.33 9.51 18.76
N VAL A 748 4.49 8.86 18.85
CA VAL A 748 4.58 7.58 19.56
C VAL A 748 4.47 7.86 21.06
N ASP A 749 3.33 7.52 21.65
CA ASP A 749 3.04 7.73 23.08
C ASP A 749 3.84 6.79 23.99
N GLU A 750 4.20 5.60 23.49
CA GLU A 750 5.23 4.74 24.11
C GLU A 750 6.57 5.48 24.30
N PHE A 751 6.83 6.56 23.56
CA PHE A 751 8.09 7.31 23.64
C PHE A 751 7.94 8.70 24.29
N LEU A 752 6.80 9.39 24.09
CA LEU A 752 6.63 10.81 24.40
C LEU A 752 5.34 11.16 25.16
N ASP A 753 5.38 12.26 25.92
CA ASP A 753 4.21 13.01 26.43
C ASP A 753 4.22 14.41 25.79
N VAL A 754 3.18 14.76 25.02
CA VAL A 754 3.12 16.01 24.23
C VAL A 754 1.90 16.85 24.63
N THR A 755 2.16 17.96 25.31
CA THR A 755 1.13 18.89 25.81
C THR A 755 1.04 20.17 24.97
N ASN A 756 -0.14 20.42 24.40
CA ASN A 756 -0.49 21.62 23.66
C ASN A 756 -0.87 22.80 24.60
N ASN A 757 -0.43 24.01 24.26
CA ASN A 757 -0.91 25.26 24.85
C ASN A 757 -1.09 26.33 23.74
N GLY A 758 -2.07 26.11 22.87
CA GLY A 758 -2.32 26.90 21.67
C GLY A 758 -1.29 26.57 20.58
N SER A 759 -0.56 27.57 20.11
CA SER A 759 0.51 27.39 19.11
C SER A 759 1.79 26.76 19.69
N THR A 760 1.95 26.73 21.02
CA THR A 760 3.18 26.28 21.69
C THR A 760 3.00 24.88 22.26
N TYR A 761 3.97 24.00 21.99
CA TYR A 761 3.97 22.59 22.38
C TYR A 761 5.10 22.32 23.37
N THR A 762 4.83 21.52 24.39
CA THR A 762 5.83 20.99 25.34
C THR A 762 5.88 19.48 25.19
N VAL A 763 7.05 18.96 24.85
CA VAL A 763 7.31 17.53 24.64
C VAL A 763 8.22 17.00 25.74
N LYS A 764 7.91 15.82 26.25
CA LYS A 764 8.67 15.08 27.25
C LYS A 764 8.88 13.64 26.79
N LYS A 765 9.85 12.92 27.37
CA LYS A 765 9.83 11.44 27.34
C LYS A 765 8.63 10.96 28.17
N ASP A 766 7.84 10.03 27.65
CA ASP A 766 6.79 9.35 28.44
C ASP A 766 7.38 8.78 29.75
N PRO A 767 6.75 8.92 30.92
CA PRO A 767 7.30 8.44 32.20
C PRO A 767 7.62 6.93 32.25
N ASP A 768 6.78 6.07 31.68
CA ASP A 768 6.88 4.61 31.79
C ASP A 768 7.84 4.00 30.75
N TYR A 769 8.12 4.72 29.65
CA TYR A 769 9.12 4.33 28.66
C TYR A 769 10.49 4.08 29.30
N SER A 770 10.97 2.84 29.19
CA SER A 770 12.14 2.40 29.92
C SER A 770 13.10 1.54 29.08
N TRP A 771 12.83 1.30 27.80
CA TRP A 771 13.62 0.41 26.93
C TRP A 771 14.98 0.96 26.51
N ALA A 772 15.88 0.08 26.04
CA ALA A 772 17.26 0.45 25.72
C ALA A 772 17.43 0.93 24.28
N GLY A 773 17.88 2.16 24.09
CA GLY A 773 18.20 2.68 22.77
C GLY A 773 18.33 4.19 22.70
N TRP A 774 18.74 4.66 21.52
CA TRP A 774 18.38 6.00 21.06
C TRP A 774 16.96 5.94 20.50
N VAL A 775 16.14 6.92 20.84
CA VAL A 775 14.84 7.15 20.20
C VAL A 775 14.98 8.38 19.34
N ASN A 776 14.51 8.29 18.10
CA ASN A 776 14.39 9.36 17.13
C ASN A 776 13.01 9.21 16.49
N THR A 777 12.04 10.00 16.96
CA THR A 777 10.61 9.80 16.66
C THR A 777 9.96 11.13 16.22
N PRO A 778 9.12 11.13 15.18
CA PRO A 778 8.37 12.32 14.79
C PRO A 778 7.25 12.63 15.80
N ILE A 779 6.96 13.92 15.94
CA ILE A 779 5.60 14.41 16.18
C ILE A 779 5.09 14.88 14.82
N THR A 780 4.04 14.25 14.32
CA THR A 780 3.38 14.61 13.06
C THR A 780 2.26 15.59 13.37
N PHE A 781 2.26 16.75 12.71
CA PHE A 781 1.14 17.69 12.75
C PHE A 781 0.36 17.63 11.43
N SER A 782 -0.94 17.38 11.55
CA SER A 782 -1.86 17.26 10.43
C SER A 782 -2.97 18.30 10.58
N PHE A 783 -3.58 18.68 9.46
CA PHE A 783 -4.52 19.81 9.39
C PHE A 783 -5.85 19.37 8.75
N PRO A 784 -6.56 18.41 9.38
CA PRO A 784 -7.76 17.81 8.80
C PRO A 784 -8.86 18.85 8.63
N MET A 785 -9.59 18.74 7.53
CA MET A 785 -10.62 19.70 7.16
C MET A 785 -11.92 19.45 7.95
N GLU A 786 -12.58 20.52 8.39
CA GLU A 786 -13.94 20.41 8.94
C GLU A 786 -14.90 19.90 7.85
N ALA A 787 -15.79 18.97 8.20
CA ALA A 787 -16.73 18.36 7.25
C ALA A 787 -17.58 19.43 6.52
N GLY A 788 -17.53 19.43 5.19
CA GLY A 788 -18.19 20.42 4.34
C GLY A 788 -17.41 21.74 4.14
N ALA A 789 -16.14 21.80 4.55
CA ALA A 789 -15.23 22.87 4.14
C ALA A 789 -14.97 22.79 2.63
N GLY A 790 -15.08 23.93 1.94
CA GLY A 790 -14.80 24.01 0.51
C GLY A 790 -13.30 23.86 0.23
N VAL A 791 -12.94 22.88 -0.60
CA VAL A 791 -11.60 22.67 -1.17
C VAL A 791 -11.38 23.47 -2.46
N PRO A 792 -10.11 23.71 -2.88
CA PRO A 792 -9.80 24.19 -4.23
C PRO A 792 -10.08 23.15 -5.33
N TYR A 793 -9.90 21.86 -4.99
CA TYR A 793 -10.15 20.67 -5.82
C TYR A 793 -10.12 19.43 -4.89
N ASP A 794 -10.71 18.32 -5.33
CA ASP A 794 -10.79 17.09 -4.54
C ASP A 794 -9.39 16.48 -4.32
N GLY A 795 -9.12 15.97 -3.11
CA GLY A 795 -7.78 15.53 -2.68
C GLY A 795 -6.82 16.64 -2.23
N TYR A 796 -7.25 17.91 -2.12
CA TYR A 796 -6.42 18.95 -1.53
C TYR A 796 -6.37 18.90 0.01
N GLU A 797 -5.18 18.68 0.55
CA GLU A 797 -4.86 18.87 1.97
C GLU A 797 -3.74 19.91 2.16
N LEU A 798 -3.65 20.51 3.36
CA LEU A 798 -2.47 21.30 3.73
C LEU A 798 -1.28 20.38 3.98
N LEU A 799 -0.08 20.87 3.64
CA LEU A 799 1.16 20.15 3.93
C LEU A 799 1.27 19.87 5.43
N SER A 800 1.55 18.61 5.79
CA SER A 800 1.83 18.21 7.16
C SER A 800 3.08 18.92 7.71
N VAL A 801 3.30 18.89 9.03
CA VAL A 801 4.55 19.37 9.63
C VAL A 801 5.12 18.32 10.59
N GLY A 802 6.20 17.66 10.18
CA GLY A 802 7.01 16.81 11.03
C GLY A 802 7.92 17.61 11.96
N VAL A 803 7.91 17.28 13.25
CA VAL A 803 8.86 17.78 14.25
C VAL A 803 9.55 16.57 14.88
N ASN A 804 10.76 16.24 14.42
CA ASN A 804 11.50 15.07 14.91
C ASN A 804 12.03 15.31 16.34
N VAL A 805 12.01 14.28 17.18
CA VAL A 805 12.38 14.34 18.61
C VAL A 805 13.39 13.25 18.95
N ILE A 806 14.57 13.64 19.46
CA ILE A 806 15.69 12.72 19.72
C ILE A 806 16.15 12.67 21.20
N PHE A 807 16.24 11.45 21.76
CA PHE A 807 16.65 11.15 23.15
C PHE A 807 17.19 9.70 23.35
N HIS A 808 17.50 9.26 24.59
CA HIS A 808 18.20 7.96 24.85
C HIS A 808 17.91 7.31 26.24
N VAL A 809 17.65 5.98 26.31
CA VAL A 809 17.03 5.20 27.44
C VAL A 809 17.60 3.74 27.58
N ILE A 810 17.20 2.88 28.58
CA ILE A 810 17.87 1.58 29.01
C ILE A 810 16.92 0.43 29.65
N GLY A 811 16.44 -0.67 28.96
CA GLY A 811 15.41 -1.71 29.44
C GLY A 811 15.27 -3.18 28.78
N SER A 812 14.06 -3.91 28.80
CA SER A 812 13.78 -5.38 28.38
C SER A 812 12.27 -5.98 28.36
N ALA A 813 11.93 -7.20 27.77
CA ALA A 813 10.54 -7.84 27.54
C ALA A 813 10.32 -9.46 27.63
N TYR A 814 9.11 -10.09 27.33
CA TYR A 814 8.63 -11.57 27.45
C TYR A 814 7.35 -12.07 26.57
N ASP A 815 6.54 -13.18 26.85
CA ASP A 815 5.88 -14.28 25.96
C ASP A 815 4.27 -14.63 25.86
N VAL A 816 3.75 -15.79 25.27
CA VAL A 816 2.33 -16.12 24.66
C VAL A 816 1.59 -17.56 24.90
N ASN A 817 0.26 -17.85 24.61
CA ASN A 817 -0.67 -19.00 25.05
C ASN A 817 -1.76 -19.72 24.09
N PHE A 818 -2.47 -20.85 24.45
CA PHE A 818 -3.50 -21.67 23.64
C PHE A 818 -4.68 -22.48 24.39
N PRO A 819 -5.71 -23.07 23.69
CA PRO A 819 -6.86 -23.92 24.20
C PRO A 819 -6.69 -25.44 24.55
N THR A 820 -7.80 -26.12 24.92
CA THR A 820 -7.97 -27.59 25.11
C THR A 820 -8.11 -28.39 23.81
N LEU A 821 -7.38 -29.50 23.72
CA LEU A 821 -7.37 -30.48 22.62
C LEU A 821 -7.67 -31.90 23.13
N LYS A 822 -8.16 -32.79 22.26
CA LYS A 822 -8.42 -34.22 22.56
C LYS A 822 -7.55 -35.14 21.72
N ALA A 823 -6.82 -36.02 22.38
CA ALA A 823 -6.00 -37.04 21.77
C ALA A 823 -6.65 -38.45 21.88
N ARG A 824 -6.63 -39.20 20.78
CA ARG A 824 -7.12 -40.57 20.62
C ARG A 824 -5.96 -41.46 20.15
N LEU A 825 -5.65 -42.51 20.92
CA LEU A 825 -4.63 -43.50 20.59
C LEU A 825 -5.27 -44.71 19.91
N LEU A 826 -4.82 -45.03 18.69
CA LEU A 826 -5.31 -46.11 17.83
C LEU A 826 -4.25 -47.23 17.73
N ASP A 827 -4.66 -48.49 17.53
CA ASP A 827 -3.74 -49.61 17.24
C ASP A 827 -3.24 -49.64 15.78
N ASP A 828 -2.42 -50.64 15.43
CA ASP A 828 -1.86 -50.84 14.08
C ASP A 828 -2.89 -51.21 13.00
N VAL A 829 -4.16 -51.39 13.39
CA VAL A 829 -5.32 -51.62 12.51
C VAL A 829 -6.34 -50.46 12.59
N GLY A 830 -6.02 -49.39 13.33
CA GLY A 830 -6.85 -48.18 13.46
C GLY A 830 -7.97 -48.25 14.50
N ILE A 831 -7.97 -49.24 15.39
CA ILE A 831 -8.99 -49.39 16.45
C ILE A 831 -8.62 -48.51 17.65
N LEU A 832 -9.58 -47.78 18.21
CA LEU A 832 -9.37 -46.95 19.42
C LEU A 832 -9.00 -47.79 20.65
N VAL A 833 -7.89 -47.41 21.29
CA VAL A 833 -7.31 -48.06 22.47
C VAL A 833 -7.49 -47.20 23.73
N ALA A 834 -7.23 -45.89 23.62
CA ALA A 834 -7.36 -44.93 24.71
C ALA A 834 -7.66 -43.51 24.19
N GLU A 835 -8.19 -42.63 25.04
CA GLU A 835 -8.35 -41.20 24.74
C GLU A 835 -8.05 -40.33 25.98
N SER A 836 -7.63 -39.09 25.77
CA SER A 836 -7.14 -38.15 26.78
C SER A 836 -7.32 -36.68 26.30
N THR A 837 -7.28 -35.69 27.20
CA THR A 837 -7.56 -34.26 26.90
C THR A 837 -6.63 -33.33 27.69
N SER A 838 -6.12 -32.26 27.07
CA SER A 838 -5.25 -31.25 27.71
C SER A 838 -5.40 -29.86 27.07
N SER A 839 -5.32 -28.81 27.87
CA SER A 839 -5.03 -27.43 27.44
C SER A 839 -3.54 -27.23 27.13
N VAL A 840 -3.20 -26.10 26.49
CA VAL A 840 -1.81 -25.72 26.15
C VAL A 840 -1.52 -24.29 26.64
N THR A 841 -0.67 -24.14 27.66
CA THR A 841 -0.42 -22.87 28.35
C THR A 841 1.06 -22.51 28.25
N ASP A 842 1.38 -21.24 27.98
CA ASP A 842 2.74 -20.74 27.68
C ASP A 842 3.45 -21.59 26.59
N GLY A 843 2.70 -22.03 25.58
CA GLY A 843 3.14 -22.95 24.51
C GLY A 843 3.17 -24.44 24.86
N VAL A 844 2.78 -24.87 26.07
CA VAL A 844 3.01 -26.24 26.57
C VAL A 844 1.72 -26.93 27.09
N GLY A 845 1.45 -28.15 26.63
CA GLY A 845 0.39 -29.04 27.13
C GLY A 845 0.85 -30.49 27.28
N ALA A 846 0.07 -31.38 27.91
CA ALA A 846 0.49 -32.77 28.11
C ALA A 846 -0.66 -33.77 28.24
N PHE A 847 -0.61 -34.85 27.46
CA PHE A 847 -1.58 -35.94 27.48
C PHE A 847 -1.05 -37.15 28.26
N VAL A 848 -1.92 -37.81 29.02
CA VAL A 848 -1.56 -38.99 29.81
C VAL A 848 -2.43 -40.18 29.40
N PHE A 849 -1.79 -41.34 29.20
CA PHE A 849 -2.43 -42.61 28.85
C PHE A 849 -1.97 -43.73 29.80
N ASP A 850 -2.86 -44.14 30.70
CA ASP A 850 -2.61 -45.20 31.70
C ASP A 850 -2.91 -46.63 31.17
N GLU A 851 -2.34 -47.64 31.82
CA GLU A 851 -2.60 -49.08 31.63
C GLU A 851 -2.37 -49.66 30.21
N LEU A 852 -1.75 -48.90 29.30
CA LEU A 852 -1.41 -49.34 27.94
C LEU A 852 -0.57 -50.63 27.88
N THR A 853 -0.88 -51.49 26.92
CA THR A 853 -0.07 -52.67 26.58
C THR A 853 1.10 -52.33 25.65
N ALA A 854 2.18 -53.10 25.67
CA ALA A 854 3.24 -52.95 24.68
C ALA A 854 2.73 -53.31 23.27
N GLY A 855 2.94 -52.43 22.29
CA GLY A 855 2.35 -52.53 20.94
C GLY A 855 2.76 -51.39 20.00
N THR A 856 2.26 -51.44 18.77
CA THR A 856 2.39 -50.36 17.78
C THR A 856 1.08 -49.57 17.74
N TYR A 857 1.17 -48.23 17.74
CA TYR A 857 0.03 -47.33 17.86
C TYR A 857 0.19 -46.10 16.96
N ARG A 858 -0.93 -45.42 16.68
CA ARG A 858 -1.03 -44.11 16.03
C ARG A 858 -1.75 -43.15 16.97
N LEU A 859 -1.23 -41.94 17.16
CA LEU A 859 -1.93 -40.87 17.86
C LEU A 859 -2.73 -40.07 16.83
N THR A 860 -3.94 -39.68 17.18
CA THR A 860 -4.73 -38.69 16.45
C THR A 860 -5.18 -37.63 17.43
N ILE A 861 -5.15 -36.36 17.04
CA ILE A 861 -5.63 -35.24 17.86
C ILE A 861 -6.71 -34.49 17.08
N GLY A 862 -7.72 -34.01 17.79
CA GLY A 862 -8.68 -33.03 17.28
C GLY A 862 -8.93 -31.94 18.33
N SER A 863 -9.37 -30.78 17.89
CA SER A 863 -10.07 -29.78 18.70
C SER A 863 -11.60 -29.98 18.64
N ASP A 864 -12.33 -29.29 19.53
CA ASP A 864 -13.80 -29.09 19.49
C ASP A 864 -13.99 -27.56 19.50
N ILE A 865 -13.77 -26.94 18.33
CA ILE A 865 -13.70 -25.46 18.18
C ILE A 865 -15.09 -24.88 17.93
N ASN A 866 -15.87 -25.54 17.08
CA ASN A 866 -17.21 -25.10 16.71
C ASN A 866 -18.29 -25.49 17.75
N GLY A 867 -17.94 -26.37 18.71
CA GLY A 867 -18.80 -26.79 19.82
C GLY A 867 -19.77 -27.95 19.51
N ASP A 868 -19.73 -28.56 18.32
CA ASP A 868 -20.70 -29.58 17.90
C ASP A 868 -20.46 -30.99 18.52
N ASN A 869 -19.38 -31.16 19.30
CA ASN A 869 -18.94 -32.41 19.93
C ASN A 869 -18.46 -33.51 18.94
N SER A 870 -18.29 -33.17 17.66
CA SER A 870 -17.22 -33.76 16.85
C SER A 870 -15.85 -33.40 17.45
N TRP A 871 -14.80 -34.08 16.98
CA TRP A 871 -13.43 -33.68 17.27
C TRP A 871 -12.58 -34.02 16.04
N GLY A 872 -12.30 -33.01 15.22
CA GLY A 872 -11.65 -33.12 13.90
C GLY A 872 -12.62 -33.22 12.72
N GLY A 873 -13.71 -32.44 12.74
CA GLY A 873 -14.61 -32.20 11.61
C GLY A 873 -14.19 -30.99 10.74
N PRO A 874 -15.05 -30.56 9.80
CA PRO A 874 -14.87 -29.31 9.07
C PRO A 874 -14.85 -28.11 10.04
N GLY A 875 -13.91 -27.20 9.85
CA GLY A 875 -13.72 -26.08 10.77
C GLY A 875 -13.08 -26.47 12.11
N GLU A 876 -12.30 -27.55 12.16
CA GLU A 876 -11.60 -27.98 13.38
C GLU A 876 -10.15 -28.39 13.10
N MET A 877 -9.24 -28.06 14.02
CA MET A 877 -7.87 -28.56 13.96
C MET A 877 -7.87 -30.08 14.14
N SER A 878 -7.20 -30.81 13.25
CA SER A 878 -6.94 -32.23 13.45
C SER A 878 -5.59 -32.66 12.90
N GLY A 879 -5.02 -33.70 13.51
CA GLY A 879 -3.71 -34.22 13.14
C GLY A 879 -3.56 -35.71 13.46
N SER A 880 -2.66 -36.38 12.75
CA SER A 880 -2.31 -37.78 12.99
C SER A 880 -0.81 -37.94 13.03
N SER A 881 -0.30 -38.63 14.03
CA SER A 881 1.08 -39.12 14.01
C SER A 881 1.24 -40.25 12.99
N ASP A 882 2.50 -40.57 12.74
CA ASP A 882 2.92 -41.86 12.19
C ASP A 882 2.67 -43.03 13.16
N LEU A 883 2.93 -44.26 12.72
CA LEU A 883 2.90 -45.45 13.60
C LEU A 883 4.18 -45.53 14.45
N PHE A 884 4.03 -45.40 15.78
CA PHE A 884 5.12 -45.53 16.76
C PHE A 884 4.91 -46.73 17.69
N GLN A 885 5.96 -47.17 18.41
CA GLN A 885 5.84 -48.26 19.38
C GLN A 885 5.89 -47.77 20.82
N ILE A 886 4.98 -48.28 21.64
CA ILE A 886 5.00 -48.14 23.10
C ILE A 886 5.45 -49.49 23.67
N THR A 887 6.47 -49.48 24.54
CA THR A 887 7.05 -50.69 25.15
C THR A 887 6.62 -50.92 26.60
N ASP A 888 6.03 -49.92 27.24
CA ASP A 888 5.86 -49.83 28.69
C ASP A 888 4.44 -49.38 29.08
N THR A 889 4.07 -49.60 30.36
CA THR A 889 2.77 -49.25 30.92
C THR A 889 2.79 -47.85 31.55
N ASN A 890 1.77 -47.04 31.25
CA ASN A 890 1.57 -45.65 31.66
C ASN A 890 2.59 -44.69 31.02
N VAL A 891 2.13 -43.92 30.03
CA VAL A 891 2.95 -43.01 29.21
C VAL A 891 2.39 -41.59 29.28
N THR A 892 3.28 -40.61 29.41
CA THR A 892 2.99 -39.20 29.21
C THR A 892 3.53 -38.77 27.84
N VAL A 893 2.72 -38.04 27.09
CA VAL A 893 3.07 -37.39 25.82
C VAL A 893 2.97 -35.89 26.06
N ASP A 894 4.12 -35.25 26.22
CA ASP A 894 4.23 -33.80 26.33
C ASP A 894 4.17 -33.19 24.92
N ILE A 895 3.38 -32.13 24.75
CA ILE A 895 3.21 -31.41 23.48
C ILE A 895 3.64 -29.95 23.66
N ASN A 896 4.56 -29.53 22.81
CA ASN A 896 5.11 -28.19 22.81
C ASN A 896 4.70 -27.49 21.50
N LEU A 897 3.77 -26.55 21.59
CA LEU A 897 3.44 -25.63 20.50
C LEU A 897 4.49 -24.51 20.49
N ALA A 898 5.64 -24.81 19.89
CA ALA A 898 6.43 -23.77 19.27
C ALA A 898 5.80 -23.42 17.91
N PRO A 899 5.98 -22.18 17.38
CA PRO A 899 5.99 -22.03 15.93
C PRO A 899 7.01 -23.02 15.36
N GLU A 900 6.75 -23.61 14.18
CA GLU A 900 7.71 -24.57 13.62
C GLU A 900 9.09 -23.92 13.57
N LYS A 901 10.10 -24.62 14.08
CA LYS A 901 11.43 -24.10 14.42
C LYS A 901 12.20 -23.72 13.15
N THR A 902 11.78 -22.64 12.51
CA THR A 902 11.87 -22.39 11.07
C THR A 902 11.72 -23.70 10.28
N GLY A 903 10.49 -24.00 9.88
CA GLY A 903 10.31 -24.71 8.60
C GLY A 903 11.20 -24.01 7.56
N VAL A 904 11.88 -24.77 6.71
CA VAL A 904 12.64 -24.14 5.64
C VAL A 904 11.61 -23.40 4.78
N ALA A 905 11.82 -22.10 4.54
CA ALA A 905 10.94 -21.35 3.66
C ALA A 905 10.95 -22.06 2.30
N ASN A 906 9.78 -22.50 1.85
CA ASN A 906 9.63 -23.49 0.79
C ASN A 906 10.44 -23.07 -0.45
N SER A 907 11.37 -23.92 -0.86
CA SER A 907 12.35 -23.55 -1.89
C SER A 907 11.80 -23.77 -3.29
N ALA A 908 10.96 -22.85 -3.75
CA ALA A 908 10.22 -22.88 -5.02
C ALA A 908 10.97 -23.62 -6.17
N PRO A 909 10.33 -24.56 -6.90
CA PRO A 909 11.05 -25.57 -7.69
C PRO A 909 11.89 -24.98 -8.84
N GLU A 910 13.18 -25.31 -8.98
CA GLU A 910 14.01 -24.71 -10.05
C GLU A 910 13.91 -25.51 -11.37
N ILE A 911 13.37 -24.91 -12.44
CA ILE A 911 13.40 -25.49 -13.80
C ILE A 911 14.76 -25.16 -14.45
N THR A 912 15.67 -26.14 -14.44
CA THR A 912 17.07 -25.98 -14.91
C THR A 912 17.29 -26.36 -16.37
N SER A 913 16.33 -27.04 -17.00
CA SER A 913 16.37 -27.38 -18.43
C SER A 913 16.01 -26.21 -19.35
N THR A 914 16.48 -26.26 -20.61
CA THR A 914 16.14 -25.25 -21.65
C THR A 914 15.43 -25.90 -22.84
N PRO A 915 14.28 -25.37 -23.30
CA PRO A 915 13.50 -25.93 -24.40
C PRO A 915 14.15 -25.69 -25.77
N THR A 916 13.70 -26.45 -26.78
CA THR A 916 13.96 -26.09 -28.19
C THR A 916 12.82 -25.22 -28.70
N THR A 917 13.13 -24.05 -29.28
CA THR A 917 12.15 -23.04 -29.71
C THR A 917 11.66 -23.20 -31.15
N VAL A 918 12.05 -24.28 -31.84
CA VAL A 918 11.61 -24.57 -33.22
C VAL A 918 11.18 -26.02 -33.35
N ALA A 919 9.94 -26.25 -33.78
CA ALA A 919 9.43 -27.56 -34.19
C ALA A 919 9.26 -27.63 -35.71
N PHE A 920 9.15 -28.84 -36.26
CA PHE A 920 8.92 -29.06 -37.69
C PHE A 920 7.74 -30.01 -37.93
N VAL A 921 6.88 -29.66 -38.89
CA VAL A 921 5.72 -30.49 -39.27
C VAL A 921 6.14 -31.93 -39.56
N GLY A 922 5.49 -32.88 -38.88
CA GLY A 922 5.77 -34.31 -39.00
C GLY A 922 7.07 -34.81 -38.34
N GLN A 923 7.79 -33.96 -37.60
CA GLN A 923 8.88 -34.37 -36.71
C GLN A 923 8.37 -34.38 -35.25
N SER A 924 8.86 -35.32 -34.44
CA SER A 924 8.49 -35.33 -33.01
C SER A 924 9.20 -34.20 -32.28
N TYR A 925 8.42 -33.31 -31.67
CA TYR A 925 8.91 -32.44 -30.61
C TYR A 925 9.06 -33.26 -29.33
N ILE A 926 10.19 -33.12 -28.64
CA ILE A 926 10.50 -33.78 -27.38
C ILE A 926 11.33 -32.81 -26.55
N TYR A 927 10.86 -32.50 -25.35
CA TYR A 927 11.56 -31.70 -24.37
C TYR A 927 11.43 -32.37 -22.99
N GLY A 928 12.55 -32.82 -22.44
CA GLY A 928 12.59 -33.29 -21.05
C GLY A 928 12.74 -32.08 -20.14
N VAL A 929 11.74 -31.83 -19.30
CA VAL A 929 11.84 -30.81 -18.26
C VAL A 929 12.62 -31.41 -17.10
N GLU A 930 13.81 -30.87 -16.87
CA GLU A 930 14.61 -31.15 -15.68
C GLU A 930 14.32 -30.00 -14.71
N ALA A 931 13.50 -30.29 -13.69
CA ALA A 931 13.29 -29.40 -12.56
C ALA A 931 13.75 -30.10 -11.27
N SER A 932 14.20 -29.32 -10.30
CA SER A 932 14.65 -29.81 -9.01
C SER A 932 14.17 -28.92 -7.89
N ASP A 933 13.52 -29.54 -6.91
CA ASP A 933 13.23 -28.94 -5.63
C ASP A 933 14.49 -28.96 -4.72
N ALA A 934 14.67 -27.96 -3.86
CA ALA A 934 15.82 -27.90 -2.96
C ALA A 934 15.58 -28.52 -1.58
N ASP A 935 14.32 -28.62 -1.14
CA ASP A 935 13.92 -29.24 0.13
C ASP A 935 13.55 -30.73 -0.07
N GLY A 936 12.96 -31.06 -1.23
CA GLY A 936 12.92 -32.41 -1.82
C GLY A 936 11.56 -32.90 -2.30
N ASP A 937 10.60 -32.00 -2.54
CA ASP A 937 9.17 -32.33 -2.67
C ASP A 937 8.72 -32.88 -4.05
N ASP A 938 7.49 -33.44 -4.07
CA ASP A 938 6.96 -34.28 -5.15
C ASP A 938 6.37 -33.44 -6.32
N LEU A 939 7.26 -32.97 -7.21
CA LEU A 939 6.92 -32.03 -8.28
C LEU A 939 5.84 -32.49 -9.28
N THR A 940 4.82 -31.63 -9.45
CA THR A 940 3.72 -31.74 -10.42
C THR A 940 3.91 -30.77 -11.59
N TYR A 941 3.63 -31.24 -12.81
CA TYR A 941 3.92 -30.54 -14.06
C TYR A 941 2.63 -30.25 -14.84
N THR A 942 2.35 -28.99 -15.17
CA THR A 942 1.22 -28.58 -16.00
C THR A 942 1.66 -27.80 -17.25
N LEU A 943 0.78 -27.72 -18.24
CA LEU A 943 1.04 -27.16 -19.55
C LEU A 943 -0.14 -26.27 -19.98
N THR A 944 0.18 -25.08 -20.45
CA THR A 944 -0.76 -24.18 -21.14
C THR A 944 -0.09 -23.69 -22.42
N VAL A 945 -0.85 -23.55 -23.50
CA VAL A 945 -0.31 -23.11 -24.79
C VAL A 945 -1.22 -22.04 -25.38
N PHE A 946 -0.62 -20.89 -25.68
CA PHE A 946 -1.32 -19.73 -26.22
C PHE A 946 -0.99 -19.52 -27.70
N ASP A 947 -1.96 -19.06 -28.47
CA ASP A 947 -1.75 -18.58 -29.84
C ASP A 947 -1.05 -17.21 -29.86
N SER A 948 -0.66 -16.75 -31.06
CA SER A 948 -0.02 -15.45 -31.26
C SER A 948 -0.93 -14.23 -30.99
N SER A 949 -2.13 -14.44 -30.45
CA SER A 949 -3.09 -13.42 -30.05
C SER A 949 -3.41 -13.49 -28.54
N GLY A 950 -2.76 -14.39 -27.79
CA GLY A 950 -2.94 -14.57 -26.34
C GLY A 950 -4.06 -15.53 -25.94
N ASN A 951 -4.74 -16.21 -26.87
CA ASN A 951 -5.80 -17.17 -26.52
C ASN A 951 -5.20 -18.54 -26.21
N GLU A 952 -5.67 -19.20 -25.14
CA GLU A 952 -5.35 -20.62 -24.91
C GLU A 952 -5.91 -21.52 -26.02
N VAL A 953 -5.14 -22.51 -26.46
CA VAL A 953 -5.50 -23.41 -27.58
C VAL A 953 -5.16 -24.89 -27.30
N ASP A 954 -6.03 -25.79 -27.77
CA ASP A 954 -5.78 -27.23 -27.83
C ASP A 954 -4.45 -27.52 -28.56
N SER A 955 -3.44 -28.01 -27.83
CA SER A 955 -2.08 -28.20 -28.35
C SER A 955 -1.81 -29.62 -28.85
N PHE A 956 -0.90 -29.74 -29.83
CA PHE A 956 -0.28 -31.01 -30.20
C PHE A 956 0.76 -31.52 -29.17
N LEU A 957 1.07 -30.72 -28.14
CA LEU A 957 2.00 -31.02 -27.05
C LEU A 957 1.29 -31.61 -25.83
N SER A 958 1.93 -32.56 -25.14
CA SER A 958 1.44 -33.12 -23.86
C SER A 958 2.58 -33.71 -23.02
N PHE A 959 2.41 -33.69 -21.70
CA PHE A 959 3.29 -34.38 -20.75
C PHE A 959 2.97 -35.88 -20.67
N GLY A 960 3.98 -36.71 -20.44
CA GLY A 960 3.79 -38.15 -20.14
C GLY A 960 3.28 -39.02 -21.30
N ALA A 961 3.27 -38.51 -22.54
CA ALA A 961 2.82 -39.28 -23.70
C ALA A 961 3.76 -40.48 -23.96
N PHE A 962 3.21 -41.69 -23.90
CA PHE A 962 3.98 -42.94 -24.05
C PHE A 962 4.81 -42.94 -25.35
N PRO A 963 6.14 -43.19 -25.31
CA PRO A 963 6.88 -43.89 -24.25
C PRO A 963 7.57 -43.00 -23.19
N TRP A 964 7.28 -41.71 -23.15
CA TRP A 964 8.01 -40.73 -22.32
C TRP A 964 7.49 -40.67 -20.87
N PRO A 965 8.34 -40.27 -19.88
CA PRO A 965 7.91 -40.07 -18.50
C PRO A 965 7.08 -38.78 -18.33
N ALA A 966 6.42 -38.62 -17.18
CA ALA A 966 5.56 -37.48 -16.88
C ALA A 966 6.27 -36.11 -17.04
N THR A 967 7.56 -36.02 -16.71
CA THR A 967 8.38 -34.79 -16.84
C THR A 967 8.78 -34.44 -18.29
N THR A 968 8.40 -35.25 -19.29
CA THR A 968 8.75 -35.01 -20.69
C THR A 968 7.55 -34.51 -21.48
N LEU A 969 7.65 -33.27 -21.95
CA LEU A 969 6.74 -32.65 -22.90
C LEU A 969 7.03 -33.20 -24.30
N SER A 970 6.02 -33.69 -25.01
CA SER A 970 6.20 -34.22 -26.36
C SER A 970 4.97 -34.08 -27.25
N GLY A 971 5.19 -34.07 -28.55
CA GLY A 971 4.15 -33.90 -29.56
C GLY A 971 4.68 -34.14 -30.98
N THR A 972 3.82 -34.01 -31.99
CA THR A 972 4.21 -34.02 -33.40
C THR A 972 3.26 -33.11 -34.19
N PRO A 973 3.69 -31.88 -34.54
CA PRO A 973 2.80 -30.94 -35.22
C PRO A 973 2.44 -31.40 -36.63
N THR A 974 1.22 -31.09 -37.04
CA THR A 974 0.67 -31.30 -38.38
C THR A 974 0.82 -30.05 -39.24
N ALA A 975 0.25 -30.07 -40.46
CA ALA A 975 0.30 -28.90 -41.35
C ALA A 975 -0.62 -27.75 -40.88
N ASP A 976 -1.58 -28.03 -40.00
CA ASP A 976 -2.52 -27.04 -39.47
C ASP A 976 -1.96 -26.34 -38.21
N ASP A 977 -0.95 -26.93 -37.55
CA ASP A 977 -0.24 -26.39 -36.38
C ASP A 977 0.91 -25.40 -36.73
N VAL A 978 0.94 -24.86 -37.96
CA VAL A 978 2.03 -23.97 -38.41
C VAL A 978 1.79 -22.54 -37.91
N GLY A 979 2.53 -22.15 -36.87
CA GLY A 979 2.44 -20.83 -36.24
C GLY A 979 3.56 -20.58 -35.22
N VAL A 980 3.41 -19.49 -34.47
CA VAL A 980 4.18 -19.22 -33.24
C VAL A 980 3.21 -19.34 -32.07
N TYR A 981 3.60 -20.09 -31.05
CA TYR A 981 2.83 -20.32 -29.83
C TYR A 981 3.68 -19.94 -28.62
N THR A 982 3.06 -19.37 -27.59
CA THR A 982 3.70 -19.27 -26.26
C THR A 982 3.38 -20.54 -25.51
N VAL A 983 4.41 -21.32 -25.18
CA VAL A 983 4.29 -22.53 -24.37
C VAL A 983 4.64 -22.17 -22.92
N ARG A 984 3.66 -22.27 -22.03
CA ARG A 984 3.81 -22.09 -20.59
C ARG A 984 3.87 -23.47 -19.92
N ILE A 985 4.97 -23.74 -19.24
CA ILE A 985 5.12 -24.90 -18.35
C ILE A 985 5.10 -24.36 -16.92
N VAL A 986 4.29 -24.95 -16.05
CA VAL A 986 4.35 -24.68 -14.60
C VAL A 986 4.74 -25.95 -13.88
N VAL A 987 5.68 -25.84 -12.94
CA VAL A 987 6.15 -26.93 -12.08
C VAL A 987 5.99 -26.50 -10.64
N THR A 988 5.18 -27.23 -9.88
CA THR A 988 4.79 -26.91 -8.49
C THR A 988 5.03 -28.09 -7.57
N ASP A 989 5.44 -27.82 -6.34
CA ASP A 989 5.57 -28.77 -5.22
C ASP A 989 4.23 -28.95 -4.46
N GLY A 990 3.31 -27.98 -4.56
CA GLY A 990 2.05 -27.89 -3.80
C GLY A 990 1.93 -26.65 -2.91
N THR A 991 3.02 -25.91 -2.74
CA THR A 991 3.17 -24.66 -1.98
C THR A 991 3.54 -23.50 -2.92
N ASP A 992 4.59 -23.67 -3.71
CA ASP A 992 5.14 -22.71 -4.68
C ASP A 992 5.18 -23.29 -6.10
N ALA A 993 5.59 -22.48 -7.08
CA ALA A 993 5.79 -22.93 -8.45
C ALA A 993 6.86 -22.13 -9.22
N ALA A 994 7.60 -22.81 -10.10
CA ALA A 994 8.29 -22.13 -11.19
C ALA A 994 7.49 -22.20 -12.48
N VAL A 995 7.56 -21.10 -13.23
CA VAL A 995 7.01 -20.97 -14.58
C VAL A 995 8.17 -20.90 -15.58
N GLN A 996 8.10 -21.71 -16.64
CA GLN A 996 8.95 -21.57 -17.81
C GLN A 996 8.09 -21.29 -19.04
N GLU A 997 8.16 -20.06 -19.55
CA GLU A 997 7.58 -19.67 -20.82
C GLU A 997 8.60 -19.66 -21.95
N TYR A 998 8.17 -20.05 -23.16
CA TYR A 998 8.96 -19.88 -24.37
C TYR A 998 8.12 -19.83 -25.64
N SER A 999 8.56 -19.05 -26.63
CA SER A 999 7.98 -19.09 -27.96
C SER A 999 8.43 -20.34 -28.71
N LEU A 1000 7.47 -21.14 -29.19
CA LEU A 1000 7.69 -22.28 -30.07
C LEU A 1000 7.22 -21.95 -31.49
N GLU A 1001 8.17 -21.84 -32.42
CA GLU A 1001 7.88 -21.62 -33.83
C GLU A 1001 7.78 -22.95 -34.58
N VAL A 1002 6.59 -23.28 -35.07
CA VAL A 1002 6.32 -24.52 -35.81
C VAL A 1002 6.48 -24.26 -37.32
N LYS A 1003 7.50 -24.88 -37.92
CA LYS A 1003 7.86 -24.68 -39.33
C LYS A 1003 7.45 -25.85 -40.22
N GLN A 1004 7.06 -25.55 -41.46
CA GLN A 1004 7.01 -26.57 -42.51
C GLN A 1004 8.45 -27.05 -42.83
N SER A 1005 8.63 -28.37 -42.95
CA SER A 1005 9.93 -29.06 -43.10
C SER A 1005 10.53 -29.00 -44.50
#